data_AF-E7A0H2-F1
#
_entry.id   AF-E7A0H2-F1
#
_cell.length_a   1.000
_cell.length_b   1.000
_cell.length_c   1.000
_cell.angle_alpha   90.00
_cell.angle_beta   90.00
_cell.angle_gamma   90.00
#
_symmetry.space_group_name_H-M   'P 1'
#
loop_
_entity.id
_entity.type
_entity.pdbx_description
1 polymer ?
#
loop_
_entity_poly.entity_id
_entity_poly.type
_entity_poly.pdbx_seq_one_letter_code
_entity_poly.pdbx_strand_id
1 'polypeptide(L)'
;MDATQTSDARQLRRDFKDIAEGARRFESAEAVLATFTVPLARLVGEDALPPSLKPYAASAGTASSSSAATKADVDVLLVEAAQEALLLRIAVDWTPALDEVHWHDLINSWIFGPPPHPRIQGLIQQCTLRTISRLLPSPNLHPASSALLEQLCIRALSHLSLASLLAAVAGEPNTARADVAWTETLRLLCALPDRLANATRGQLPFTPRTWIERVLVSGLVACLGSAAGQITRLRDVVVRLEKTGYLGQAVDTEGSGFWTAFLRLVPQQQGAGVVQEWVQLRARLGSALRRRLDVGLVETLQFLMGRQGLPMALVAGAERGKAGTEGSAFLGRAAQQGVAAAAVILRTLLSSPTVTAASTSDTDTDTDDDTHASTFTSLALSRTPQSPLLAWSWALSLPAPARHTCLEATLAHWAEPARITRSLLTQELFLTTLIVCLLASLPASTPDARLRLAEIARSRAVLDGVSAHLAHSDAAVHRCGMLVAELLSARTAGEGAKVLRFGSGVWNGTGEGREEVRVLRALGDAWGYHVGVVAEIEAQWGGKGLQEAVKVLGVVAEGGVAQGGEQERAVVERRKAGKPKTRRLPARVAPPSRISESGRPARPLITMLDSDDDDDKGKAVLTTPSPPLKMFSHTQRPSPPHPSSASSSSDDSDSDAAPADDAHSIHRLAASLSGLSPNDASSILGPQPLHPAKPRAHAQTSKLTDLDADRDAHAPQFHTKTATPVYIAQLAPLLRSSSRSDIRLALHAAAPLIQRKRSALFGAEVAENAVDLCLTLVALHDSFGISGFERMRREAVRELAVAQPRVVVGVLAEQSFGSQYSDVQRAGMWVGVVESAGVLAGVGGDVGAERVARDVIRRAQRVGEQGVPQMRRERQLHVAATAGRGRLVQLHDSSAPVQREEEWAHIAGEVYVFPLLHRWLAYHAHRPTHGAGTASLFSPASQTLFLDTLSVLLALAPTHVVHSATPSLLHLLSTSTTASAASQALTCATLTLLALVLDRSLASQPALLLHGDSAARLRALCEFTQDVFALHQADAAGMGIKIQARAAAVLLLVDRVQRASEDEVRRLVGFVP
;
A
#
# COMPACT_ATOMS: atom_id res chain seq x y z
N MET A 1 51.55 11.59 -51.92
CA MET A 1 51.61 12.22 -50.59
C MET A 1 51.88 11.10 -49.60
N ASP A 2 52.95 11.22 -48.82
CA ASP A 2 53.65 10.14 -48.11
C ASP A 2 52.76 9.27 -47.21
N ALA A 3 52.88 7.95 -47.40
CA ALA A 3 52.10 6.90 -46.75
C ALA A 3 52.82 6.27 -45.53
N THR A 4 53.54 7.06 -44.74
CA THR A 4 54.36 6.55 -43.62
C THR A 4 54.20 7.30 -42.30
N GLN A 5 53.16 8.14 -42.14
CA GLN A 5 52.82 8.70 -40.84
C GLN A 5 51.73 7.87 -40.16
N THR A 6 52.07 7.32 -39.00
CA THR A 6 51.12 6.82 -38.00
C THR A 6 50.00 7.83 -37.86
N SER A 7 48.77 7.47 -38.27
CA SER A 7 47.63 8.40 -38.20
C SER A 7 47.48 8.88 -36.74
N ASP A 8 47.81 10.14 -36.49
CA ASP A 8 47.67 10.77 -35.18
C ASP A 8 46.23 10.59 -34.69
N ALA A 9 46.03 10.10 -33.45
CA ALA A 9 44.69 9.88 -32.88
C ALA A 9 43.83 11.16 -32.93
N ARG A 10 44.47 12.33 -32.86
CA ARG A 10 43.83 13.64 -33.03
C ARG A 10 43.30 13.85 -34.45
N GLN A 11 44.03 13.40 -35.45
CA GLN A 11 43.60 13.48 -36.85
C GLN A 11 42.42 12.53 -37.09
N LEU A 12 42.51 11.28 -36.63
CA LEU A 12 41.38 10.33 -36.72
C LEU A 12 40.13 10.85 -36.02
N ARG A 13 40.27 11.54 -34.88
CA ARG A 13 39.13 12.17 -34.20
C ARG A 13 38.49 13.28 -35.04
N ARG A 14 39.29 14.12 -35.71
CA ARG A 14 38.78 15.16 -36.62
C ARG A 14 38.06 14.51 -37.80
N ASP A 15 38.67 13.49 -38.40
CA ASP A 15 38.09 12.73 -39.49
C ASP A 15 36.71 12.15 -39.13
N PHE A 16 36.54 11.55 -37.94
CA PHE A 16 35.23 11.06 -37.50
C PHE A 16 34.21 12.17 -37.21
N LYS A 17 34.65 13.33 -36.73
CA LYS A 17 33.77 14.51 -36.59
C LYS A 17 33.32 15.02 -37.95
N ASP A 18 34.22 15.10 -38.92
CA ASP A 18 33.89 15.51 -40.29
C ASP A 18 32.90 14.52 -40.94
N ILE A 19 32.97 13.23 -40.60
CA ILE A 19 31.96 12.24 -41.01
C ILE A 19 30.62 12.52 -40.32
N ALA A 20 30.60 12.73 -39.00
CA ALA A 20 29.38 13.00 -38.24
C ALA A 20 28.67 14.28 -38.73
N GLU A 21 29.43 15.33 -39.07
CA GLU A 21 28.95 16.61 -39.60
C GLU A 21 28.59 16.53 -41.11
N GLY A 22 28.95 15.44 -41.80
CA GLY A 22 28.68 15.24 -43.22
C GLY A 22 29.64 15.97 -44.17
N ALA A 23 30.75 16.51 -43.65
CA ALA A 23 31.81 17.15 -44.43
C ALA A 23 32.65 16.13 -45.22
N ARG A 24 32.80 14.90 -44.70
CA ARG A 24 33.49 13.79 -45.37
C ARG A 24 32.48 12.79 -45.95
N ARG A 25 32.66 12.43 -47.22
CA ARG A 25 31.84 11.42 -47.93
C ARG A 25 32.68 10.18 -48.26
N PHE A 26 32.00 9.05 -48.48
CA PHE A 26 32.63 7.79 -48.88
C PHE A 26 32.22 7.43 -50.31
N GLU A 27 33.13 6.75 -51.02
CA GLU A 27 32.92 6.33 -52.42
C GLU A 27 32.35 4.91 -52.52
N SER A 28 32.57 4.06 -51.50
CA SER A 28 32.10 2.67 -51.47
C SER A 28 31.81 2.18 -50.04
N ALA A 29 31.03 1.10 -49.94
CA ALA A 29 30.74 0.42 -48.67
C ALA A 29 32.01 -0.15 -48.02
N GLU A 30 32.95 -0.66 -48.83
CA GLU A 30 34.26 -1.14 -48.37
C GLU A 30 35.08 -0.02 -47.72
N ALA A 31 35.03 1.20 -48.28
CA ALA A 31 35.72 2.36 -47.71
C ALA A 31 35.16 2.74 -46.33
N VAL A 32 33.84 2.63 -46.12
CA VAL A 32 33.22 2.81 -44.80
C VAL A 32 33.73 1.73 -43.84
N LEU A 33 33.63 0.45 -44.20
CA LEU A 33 34.06 -0.67 -43.36
C LEU A 33 35.54 -0.58 -42.98
N ALA A 34 36.43 -0.27 -43.93
CA ALA A 34 37.85 -0.08 -43.64
C ALA A 34 38.11 1.10 -42.70
N THR A 35 37.42 2.24 -42.89
CA THR A 35 37.61 3.45 -42.07
C THR A 35 37.26 3.23 -40.60
N PHE A 36 36.23 2.44 -40.30
CA PHE A 36 35.83 2.12 -38.92
C PHE A 36 36.52 0.87 -38.37
N THR A 37 36.90 -0.09 -39.21
CA THR A 37 37.50 -1.36 -38.74
C THR A 37 38.99 -1.22 -38.43
N VAL A 38 39.76 -0.43 -39.19
CA VAL A 38 41.20 -0.27 -38.95
C VAL A 38 41.50 0.35 -37.57
N PRO A 39 40.84 1.44 -37.13
CA PRO A 39 41.05 1.97 -35.78
C PRO A 39 40.55 1.02 -34.69
N LEU A 40 39.48 0.27 -34.94
CA LEU A 40 38.94 -0.73 -34.02
C LEU A 40 39.93 -1.89 -33.83
N ALA A 41 40.51 -2.42 -34.92
CA ALA A 41 41.52 -3.47 -34.88
C ALA A 41 42.73 -3.09 -34.01
N ARG A 42 43.17 -1.83 -34.10
CA ARG A 42 44.25 -1.29 -33.25
C ARG A 42 43.87 -1.20 -31.77
N LEU A 43 42.58 -0.96 -31.48
CA LEU A 43 42.06 -0.85 -30.13
C LEU A 43 41.91 -2.22 -29.44
N VAL A 44 41.32 -3.20 -30.14
CA VAL A 44 40.94 -4.49 -29.55
C VAL A 44 41.82 -5.68 -29.97
N GLY A 45 42.69 -5.49 -30.96
CA GLY A 45 43.43 -6.56 -31.63
C GLY A 45 42.62 -7.21 -32.76
N GLU A 46 43.29 -7.63 -33.83
CA GLU A 46 42.65 -8.27 -34.99
C GLU A 46 41.95 -9.60 -34.62
N ASP A 47 42.50 -10.32 -33.66
CA ASP A 47 41.93 -11.60 -33.20
C ASP A 47 40.58 -11.44 -32.51
N ALA A 48 40.34 -10.28 -31.87
CA ALA A 48 39.12 -9.96 -31.15
C ALA A 48 37.99 -9.45 -32.06
N LEU A 49 38.27 -9.18 -33.36
CA LEU A 49 37.26 -8.74 -34.31
C LEU A 49 36.32 -9.88 -34.74
N PRO A 50 35.03 -9.59 -34.96
CA PRO A 50 34.12 -10.51 -35.64
C PRO A 50 34.66 -10.95 -37.00
N PRO A 51 34.39 -12.20 -37.44
CA PRO A 51 34.94 -12.74 -38.69
C PRO A 51 34.57 -11.93 -39.93
N SER A 52 33.40 -11.28 -39.94
CA SER A 52 32.92 -10.39 -41.01
C SER A 52 33.79 -9.13 -41.17
N LEU A 53 34.40 -8.64 -40.09
CA LEU A 53 35.18 -7.40 -40.09
C LEU A 53 36.67 -7.64 -40.36
N LYS A 54 37.19 -8.84 -40.08
CA LYS A 54 38.62 -9.18 -40.27
C LYS A 54 39.20 -8.82 -41.64
N PRO A 55 38.50 -9.03 -42.78
CA PRO A 55 39.03 -8.67 -44.10
C PRO A 55 39.37 -7.16 -44.24
N TYR A 56 38.64 -6.30 -43.52
CA TYR A 56 38.80 -4.84 -43.60
C TYR A 56 39.84 -4.29 -42.63
N ALA A 57 40.37 -5.12 -41.71
CA ALA A 57 41.45 -4.74 -40.80
C ALA A 57 42.80 -4.60 -41.54
N ALA A 58 43.02 -5.41 -42.59
CA ALA A 58 44.29 -5.54 -43.31
C ALA A 58 44.48 -4.57 -44.50
N SER A 59 43.51 -3.72 -44.81
CA SER A 59 43.62 -2.73 -45.91
C SER A 59 44.59 -1.57 -45.62
N ALA A 60 45.23 -1.54 -44.46
CA ALA A 60 46.39 -0.70 -44.21
C ALA A 60 47.64 -1.47 -44.67
N GLY A 61 48.32 -0.96 -45.70
CA GLY A 61 49.49 -1.60 -46.31
C GLY A 61 50.47 -2.19 -45.30
N THR A 62 51.03 -3.34 -45.68
CA THR A 62 52.11 -4.09 -45.01
C THR A 62 52.99 -3.24 -44.10
N ALA A 63 52.75 -3.29 -42.79
CA ALA A 63 53.74 -2.97 -41.78
C ALA A 63 53.98 -4.23 -40.95
N SER A 64 55.23 -4.68 -41.02
CA SER A 64 55.78 -5.89 -40.44
C SER A 64 55.29 -6.22 -39.03
N SER A 65 55.04 -7.51 -38.83
CA SER A 65 55.10 -8.22 -37.55
C SER A 65 56.15 -7.61 -36.61
N SER A 66 55.70 -6.89 -35.59
CA SER A 66 56.50 -6.66 -34.39
C SER A 66 55.62 -6.76 -33.17
N SER A 67 56.03 -7.65 -32.28
CA SER A 67 55.39 -8.09 -31.05
C SER A 67 55.44 -7.01 -29.96
N ALA A 68 54.87 -5.83 -30.21
CA ALA A 68 54.79 -4.73 -29.24
C ALA A 68 53.35 -4.46 -28.80
N ALA A 69 52.61 -5.52 -28.48
CA ALA A 69 51.30 -5.42 -27.84
C ALA A 69 51.44 -5.09 -26.34
N THR A 70 52.01 -3.93 -26.01
CA THR A 70 52.07 -3.46 -24.61
C THR A 70 51.91 -1.93 -24.55
N LYS A 71 50.78 -1.48 -23.98
CA LYS A 71 50.43 -0.08 -23.62
C LYS A 71 49.97 0.88 -24.75
N ALA A 72 49.01 0.49 -25.59
CA ALA A 72 48.18 1.50 -26.25
C ALA A 72 47.11 1.99 -25.25
N ASP A 73 47.23 3.24 -24.79
CA ASP A 73 46.19 3.88 -23.98
C ASP A 73 44.94 4.11 -24.84
N VAL A 74 43.77 3.75 -24.33
CA VAL A 74 42.52 3.85 -25.09
C VAL A 74 42.10 5.31 -25.16
N ASP A 75 42.12 5.91 -26.35
CA ASP A 75 41.62 7.28 -26.54
C ASP A 75 40.08 7.28 -26.51
N VAL A 76 39.56 7.59 -25.32
CA VAL A 76 38.12 7.73 -25.03
C VAL A 76 37.42 8.67 -26.00
N LEU A 77 38.06 9.77 -26.40
CA LEU A 77 37.46 10.79 -27.26
C LEU A 77 37.42 10.36 -28.72
N LEU A 78 38.36 9.50 -29.13
CA LEU A 78 38.32 8.85 -30.44
C LEU A 78 37.14 7.87 -30.51
N VAL A 79 36.94 7.06 -29.47
CA VAL A 79 35.82 6.10 -29.40
C VAL A 79 34.48 6.83 -29.46
N GLU A 80 34.30 7.90 -28.67
CA GLU A 80 33.07 8.71 -28.72
C GLU A 80 32.82 9.32 -30.10
N ALA A 81 33.85 9.85 -30.76
CA ALA A 81 33.70 10.43 -32.10
C ALA A 81 33.31 9.38 -33.15
N ALA A 82 33.89 8.18 -33.08
CA ALA A 82 33.52 7.07 -33.96
C ALA A 82 32.07 6.61 -33.71
N GLN A 83 31.66 6.48 -32.45
CA GLN A 83 30.27 6.15 -32.09
C GLN A 83 29.27 7.20 -32.60
N GLU A 84 29.57 8.49 -32.46
CA GLU A 84 28.72 9.57 -32.99
C GLU A 84 28.62 9.52 -34.50
N ALA A 85 29.74 9.33 -35.22
CA ALA A 85 29.73 9.21 -36.67
C ALA A 85 28.85 8.03 -37.14
N LEU A 86 28.95 6.89 -36.46
CA LEU A 86 28.10 5.72 -36.75
C LEU A 86 26.61 6.02 -36.53
N LEU A 87 26.26 6.62 -35.38
CA LEU A 87 24.88 6.82 -34.97
C LEU A 87 24.18 7.97 -35.71
N LEU A 88 24.90 9.05 -36.04
CA LEU A 88 24.32 10.25 -36.64
C LEU A 88 24.38 10.26 -38.17
N ARG A 89 25.41 9.64 -38.78
CA ARG A 89 25.63 9.71 -40.23
C ARG A 89 25.55 8.35 -40.91
N ILE A 90 26.35 7.36 -40.48
CA ILE A 90 26.42 6.07 -41.17
C ILE A 90 25.10 5.31 -41.10
N ALA A 91 24.42 5.36 -39.95
CA ALA A 91 23.10 4.79 -39.74
C ALA A 91 22.00 5.39 -40.64
N VAL A 92 22.24 6.58 -41.21
CA VAL A 92 21.27 7.28 -42.08
C VAL A 92 21.61 7.03 -43.55
N ASP A 93 22.87 7.19 -43.92
CA ASP A 93 23.29 7.25 -45.32
C ASP A 93 23.69 5.89 -45.90
N TRP A 94 24.19 4.97 -45.07
CA TRP A 94 24.92 3.78 -45.55
C TRP A 94 24.30 2.45 -45.15
N THR A 95 23.33 2.43 -44.23
CA THR A 95 22.65 1.20 -43.83
C THR A 95 22.07 0.38 -44.99
N PRO A 96 21.48 0.96 -46.05
CA PRO A 96 20.99 0.18 -47.20
C PRO A 96 22.11 -0.39 -48.09
N ALA A 97 23.31 0.19 -48.05
CA ALA A 97 24.44 -0.19 -48.90
C ALA A 97 25.41 -1.16 -48.20
N LEU A 98 25.33 -1.25 -46.87
CA LEU A 98 26.07 -2.21 -46.06
C LEU A 98 25.25 -3.48 -45.90
N ASP A 99 25.91 -4.62 -46.03
CA ASP A 99 25.31 -5.91 -45.69
C ASP A 99 24.94 -5.96 -44.19
N GLU A 100 23.82 -6.61 -43.88
CA GLU A 100 23.19 -6.56 -42.54
C GLU A 100 24.13 -7.11 -41.46
N VAL A 101 24.85 -8.19 -41.77
CA VAL A 101 25.83 -8.81 -40.86
C VAL A 101 27.00 -7.87 -40.58
N HIS A 102 27.56 -7.27 -41.63
CA HIS A 102 28.67 -6.33 -41.50
C HIS A 102 28.27 -5.09 -40.69
N TRP A 103 27.09 -4.53 -40.93
CA TRP A 103 26.57 -3.41 -40.15
C TRP A 103 26.36 -3.79 -38.68
N HIS A 104 25.74 -4.94 -38.42
CA HIS A 104 25.45 -5.43 -37.08
C HIS A 104 26.73 -5.67 -36.26
N ASP A 105 27.73 -6.31 -36.86
CA ASP A 105 29.02 -6.58 -36.21
C ASP A 105 29.81 -5.29 -35.98
N LEU A 106 29.80 -4.35 -36.93
CA LEU A 106 30.47 -3.06 -36.81
C LEU A 106 29.88 -2.24 -35.66
N ILE A 107 28.55 -2.06 -35.65
CA ILE A 107 27.88 -1.26 -34.62
C ILE A 107 28.04 -1.92 -33.25
N ASN A 108 27.84 -3.23 -33.12
CA ASN A 108 27.99 -3.89 -31.82
C ASN A 108 29.42 -3.84 -31.29
N SER A 109 30.44 -3.92 -32.16
CA SER A 109 31.83 -3.85 -31.73
C SER A 109 32.21 -2.46 -31.21
N TRP A 110 31.71 -1.39 -31.83
CA TRP A 110 31.94 -0.02 -31.37
C TRP A 110 31.05 0.41 -30.20
N ILE A 111 29.91 -0.25 -29.98
CA ILE A 111 28.95 0.08 -28.91
C ILE A 111 29.16 -0.78 -27.66
N PHE A 112 29.35 -2.09 -27.80
CA PHE A 112 29.47 -3.00 -26.67
C PHE A 112 30.88 -3.54 -26.46
N GLY A 113 31.75 -3.45 -27.46
CA GLY A 113 33.11 -3.98 -27.41
C GLY A 113 33.16 -5.51 -27.47
N PRO A 114 34.19 -6.10 -28.09
CA PRO A 114 34.37 -7.55 -28.09
C PRO A 114 34.77 -8.06 -26.69
N PRO A 115 34.39 -9.30 -26.33
CA PRO A 115 34.54 -9.82 -24.96
C PRO A 115 35.97 -10.20 -24.48
N PRO A 116 36.99 -10.52 -25.31
CA PRO A 116 38.24 -11.12 -24.79
C PRO A 116 39.08 -10.14 -23.93
N HIS A 117 38.78 -8.85 -23.96
CA HIS A 117 39.49 -7.82 -23.19
C HIS A 117 38.51 -7.01 -22.33
N PRO A 118 38.18 -7.46 -21.10
CA PRO A 118 37.12 -6.85 -20.28
C PRO A 118 37.37 -5.38 -19.93
N ARG A 119 38.65 -4.98 -19.76
CA ARG A 119 39.02 -3.57 -19.52
C ARG A 119 38.70 -2.68 -20.72
N ILE A 120 39.11 -3.09 -21.92
CA ILE A 120 38.90 -2.31 -23.16
C ILE A 120 37.41 -2.30 -23.49
N GLN A 121 36.75 -3.45 -23.37
CA GLN A 121 35.30 -3.57 -23.50
C GLN A 121 34.56 -2.60 -22.56
N GLY A 122 34.96 -2.55 -21.28
CA GLY A 122 34.36 -1.63 -20.31
C GLY A 122 34.57 -0.16 -20.66
N LEU A 123 35.74 0.23 -21.18
CA LEU A 123 36.00 1.61 -21.62
C LEU A 123 35.10 1.98 -22.80
N ILE A 124 34.94 1.08 -23.79
CA ILE A 124 34.00 1.26 -24.90
C ILE A 124 32.58 1.43 -24.37
N GLN A 125 32.13 0.55 -23.46
CA GLN A 125 30.79 0.62 -22.87
C GLN A 125 30.56 1.90 -22.05
N GLN A 126 31.57 2.43 -21.36
CA GLN A 126 31.49 3.73 -20.68
C GLN A 126 31.33 4.90 -21.66
N CYS A 127 32.07 4.90 -22.78
CA CYS A 127 31.88 5.86 -23.88
C CYS A 127 30.47 5.75 -24.44
N THR A 128 29.99 4.52 -24.69
CA THR A 128 28.65 4.25 -25.18
C THR A 128 27.58 4.83 -24.28
N LEU A 129 27.68 4.62 -22.96
CA LEU A 129 26.73 5.18 -22.00
C LEU A 129 26.70 6.71 -22.07
N ARG A 130 27.84 7.38 -22.25
CA ARG A 130 27.93 8.84 -22.44
C ARG A 130 27.32 9.27 -23.77
N THR A 131 27.68 8.61 -24.87
CA THR A 131 27.22 8.92 -26.22
C THR A 131 25.71 8.73 -26.34
N ILE A 132 25.16 7.56 -26.01
CA ILE A 132 23.72 7.29 -26.08
C ILE A 132 22.95 8.25 -25.16
N SER A 133 23.42 8.46 -23.94
CA SER A 133 22.78 9.38 -22.99
C SER A 133 22.75 10.83 -23.46
N ARG A 134 23.73 11.25 -24.28
CA ARG A 134 23.80 12.59 -24.90
C ARG A 134 22.92 12.70 -26.13
N LEU A 135 22.80 11.64 -26.93
CA LEU A 135 22.02 11.65 -28.18
C LEU A 135 20.51 11.50 -27.95
N LEU A 136 20.08 10.69 -26.97
CA LEU A 136 18.65 10.43 -26.69
C LEU A 136 17.79 11.70 -26.50
N PRO A 137 18.24 12.75 -25.78
CA PRO A 137 17.44 13.97 -25.61
C PRO A 137 17.43 14.92 -26.82
N SER A 138 18.12 14.60 -27.92
CA SER A 138 18.33 15.55 -29.02
C SER A 138 17.05 15.77 -29.82
N PRO A 139 16.55 17.02 -29.97
CA PRO A 139 15.24 17.30 -30.57
C PRO A 139 15.17 17.08 -32.09
N ASN A 140 16.32 17.07 -32.78
CA ASN A 140 16.43 17.01 -34.24
C ASN A 140 17.09 15.71 -34.73
N LEU A 141 16.95 14.61 -34.00
CA LEU A 141 17.56 13.33 -34.38
C LEU A 141 16.82 12.72 -35.58
N HIS A 142 17.56 12.23 -36.58
CA HIS A 142 16.97 11.56 -37.74
C HIS A 142 16.19 10.30 -37.31
N PRO A 143 15.04 9.95 -37.93
CA PRO A 143 14.25 8.78 -37.54
C PRO A 143 15.02 7.46 -37.53
N ALA A 144 15.91 7.24 -38.51
CA ALA A 144 16.76 6.04 -38.56
C ALA A 144 17.72 5.96 -37.36
N SER A 145 18.33 7.08 -36.97
CA SER A 145 19.19 7.17 -35.78
C SER A 145 18.39 6.95 -34.50
N SER A 146 17.17 7.50 -34.42
CA SER A 146 16.27 7.27 -33.28
C SER A 146 15.90 5.80 -33.12
N ALA A 147 15.50 5.15 -34.21
CA ALA A 147 15.17 3.72 -34.22
C ALA A 147 16.38 2.85 -33.84
N LEU A 148 17.57 3.21 -34.33
CA LEU A 148 18.80 2.51 -33.96
C LEU A 148 19.14 2.68 -32.48
N LEU A 149 19.01 3.88 -31.90
CA LEU A 149 19.26 4.09 -30.47
C LEU A 149 18.31 3.27 -29.60
N GLU A 150 17.04 3.16 -29.99
CA GLU A 150 16.07 2.30 -29.32
C GLU A 150 16.49 0.82 -29.40
N GLN A 151 16.85 0.33 -30.59
CA GLN A 151 17.36 -1.03 -30.78
C GLN A 151 18.63 -1.31 -29.96
N LEU A 152 19.56 -0.35 -29.89
CA LEU A 152 20.77 -0.49 -29.08
C LEU A 152 20.44 -0.53 -27.58
N CYS A 153 19.45 0.20 -27.11
CA CYS A 153 18.98 0.08 -25.72
C CYS A 153 18.38 -1.30 -25.44
N ILE A 154 17.68 -1.92 -26.39
CA ILE A 154 17.19 -3.30 -26.26
C ILE A 154 18.38 -4.28 -26.20
N ARG A 155 19.33 -4.17 -27.14
CA ARG A 155 20.53 -5.02 -27.17
C ARG A 155 21.39 -4.84 -25.91
N ALA A 156 21.39 -3.65 -25.32
CA ALA A 156 22.14 -3.38 -24.10
C ALA A 156 21.69 -4.26 -22.91
N LEU A 157 20.45 -4.77 -22.91
CA LEU A 157 19.98 -5.73 -21.89
C LEU A 157 20.80 -7.02 -21.82
N SER A 158 21.41 -7.46 -22.93
CA SER A 158 22.23 -8.68 -23.00
C SER A 158 23.72 -8.42 -23.20
N HIS A 159 24.09 -7.26 -23.74
CA HIS A 159 25.48 -6.97 -24.10
C HIS A 159 26.23 -6.04 -23.12
N LEU A 160 25.54 -5.25 -22.29
CA LEU A 160 26.22 -4.49 -21.24
C LEU A 160 26.72 -5.44 -20.14
N SER A 161 28.00 -5.30 -19.78
CA SER A 161 28.66 -6.14 -18.80
C SER A 161 29.12 -5.30 -17.61
N LEU A 162 28.48 -5.50 -16.46
CA LEU A 162 28.90 -4.84 -15.22
C LEU A 162 30.34 -5.23 -14.85
N ALA A 163 30.75 -6.47 -15.13
CA ALA A 163 32.10 -6.95 -14.89
C ALA A 163 33.13 -6.20 -15.75
N SER A 164 32.82 -5.96 -17.02
CA SER A 164 33.69 -5.20 -17.94
C SER A 164 33.76 -3.73 -17.52
N LEU A 165 32.63 -3.11 -17.16
CA LEU A 165 32.59 -1.74 -16.62
C LEU A 165 33.45 -1.59 -15.36
N LEU A 166 33.41 -2.57 -14.45
CA LEU A 166 34.28 -2.61 -13.26
C LEU A 166 35.75 -2.82 -13.61
N ALA A 167 36.05 -3.67 -14.59
CA ALA A 167 37.42 -3.90 -15.06
C ALA A 167 38.05 -2.63 -15.66
N ALA A 168 37.26 -1.82 -16.38
CA ALA A 168 37.70 -0.52 -16.88
C ALA A 168 38.09 0.42 -15.74
N VAL A 169 37.25 0.53 -14.71
CA VAL A 169 37.53 1.37 -13.53
C VAL A 169 38.71 0.84 -12.70
N ALA A 170 38.84 -0.47 -12.54
CA ALA A 170 39.97 -1.05 -11.81
C ALA A 170 41.31 -0.91 -12.53
N GLY A 171 41.29 -0.72 -13.85
CA GLY A 171 42.48 -0.40 -14.63
C GLY A 171 42.97 1.04 -14.48
N GLU A 172 42.17 1.94 -13.89
CA GLU A 172 42.55 3.35 -13.67
C GLU A 172 43.51 3.45 -12.47
N PRO A 173 44.75 3.95 -12.68
CA PRO A 173 45.75 4.01 -11.62
C PRO A 173 45.41 5.01 -10.52
N ASN A 174 44.62 6.05 -10.85
CA ASN A 174 44.19 7.06 -9.90
C ASN A 174 42.84 6.68 -9.29
N THR A 175 42.84 6.37 -7.99
CA THR A 175 41.64 5.95 -7.26
C THR A 175 40.52 6.99 -7.29
N ALA A 176 40.82 8.28 -7.15
CA ALA A 176 39.82 9.34 -7.19
C ALA A 176 39.17 9.46 -8.58
N ARG A 177 39.95 9.33 -9.66
CA ARG A 177 39.41 9.30 -11.03
C ARG A 177 38.56 8.06 -11.26
N ALA A 178 39.00 6.91 -10.74
CA ALA A 178 38.27 5.66 -10.80
C ALA A 178 36.90 5.79 -10.11
N ASP A 179 36.84 6.38 -8.92
CA ASP A 179 35.60 6.55 -8.15
C ASP A 179 34.62 7.51 -8.84
N VAL A 180 35.13 8.61 -9.42
CA VAL A 180 34.32 9.54 -10.23
C VAL A 180 33.77 8.83 -11.47
N ALA A 181 34.62 8.11 -12.21
CA ALA A 181 34.22 7.36 -13.39
C ALA A 181 33.18 6.28 -13.06
N TRP A 182 33.33 5.57 -11.93
CA TRP A 182 32.37 4.57 -11.47
C TRP A 182 31.02 5.19 -11.10
N THR A 183 31.06 6.29 -10.34
CA THR A 183 29.86 7.01 -9.92
C THR A 183 29.09 7.54 -11.12
N GLU A 184 29.80 8.10 -12.12
CA GLU A 184 29.20 8.52 -13.37
C GLU A 184 28.63 7.35 -14.17
N THR A 185 29.37 6.24 -14.28
CA THR A 185 28.92 5.04 -14.99
C THR A 185 27.60 4.52 -14.40
N LEU A 186 27.52 4.35 -13.07
CA LEU A 186 26.28 3.92 -12.40
C LEU A 186 25.13 4.93 -12.57
N ARG A 187 25.44 6.23 -12.57
CA ARG A 187 24.44 7.28 -12.81
C ARG A 187 23.85 7.16 -14.21
N LEU A 188 24.69 7.00 -15.24
CA LEU A 188 24.24 6.87 -16.63
C LEU A 188 23.50 5.55 -16.86
N LEU A 189 24.01 4.45 -16.31
CA LEU A 189 23.40 3.12 -16.40
C LEU A 189 21.98 3.09 -15.81
N CYS A 190 21.75 3.79 -14.70
CA CYS A 190 20.43 3.88 -14.08
C CYS A 190 19.50 4.89 -14.77
N ALA A 191 20.05 5.96 -15.37
CA ALA A 191 19.25 6.99 -16.03
C ALA A 191 18.84 6.62 -17.47
N LEU A 192 19.45 5.59 -18.06
CA LEU A 192 19.22 5.24 -19.46
C LEU A 192 17.76 4.88 -19.78
N PRO A 193 17.05 4.05 -18.98
CA PRO A 193 15.63 3.77 -19.22
C PRO A 193 14.76 5.02 -19.19
N ASP A 194 14.98 5.93 -18.24
CA ASP A 194 14.22 7.18 -18.14
C ASP A 194 14.51 8.12 -19.32
N ARG A 195 15.77 8.19 -19.75
CA ARG A 195 16.17 8.96 -20.95
C ARG A 195 15.53 8.38 -22.20
N LEU A 196 15.48 7.05 -22.34
CA LEU A 196 14.80 6.39 -23.44
C LEU A 196 13.30 6.68 -23.40
N ALA A 197 12.66 6.57 -22.22
CA ALA A 197 11.25 6.87 -22.05
C ALA A 197 10.92 8.31 -22.46
N ASN A 198 11.77 9.27 -22.09
CA ASN A 198 11.60 10.66 -22.51
C ASN A 198 11.76 10.83 -24.03
N ALA A 199 12.73 10.16 -24.64
CA ALA A 199 12.96 10.20 -26.08
C ALA A 199 11.80 9.55 -26.88
N THR A 200 11.23 8.45 -26.38
CA THR A 200 10.14 7.72 -27.00
C THR A 200 8.75 8.15 -26.51
N ARG A 201 8.65 9.24 -25.73
CA ARG A 201 7.39 9.77 -25.17
C ARG A 201 6.59 8.73 -24.38
N GLY A 202 7.28 7.88 -23.62
CA GLY A 202 6.73 6.85 -22.75
C GLY A 202 6.55 5.48 -23.41
N GLN A 203 6.82 5.34 -24.70
CA GLN A 203 6.77 4.05 -25.39
C GLN A 203 8.10 3.31 -25.22
N LEU A 204 8.23 2.57 -24.11
CA LEU A 204 9.44 1.80 -23.84
C LEU A 204 9.33 0.38 -24.43
N PRO A 205 10.39 -0.14 -25.07
CA PRO A 205 10.42 -1.51 -25.58
C PRO A 205 10.59 -2.57 -24.46
N PHE A 206 10.95 -2.14 -23.25
CA PHE A 206 11.08 -2.99 -22.08
C PHE A 206 10.67 -2.21 -20.83
N THR A 207 10.28 -2.92 -19.76
CA THR A 207 9.99 -2.24 -18.48
C THR A 207 11.29 -1.77 -17.82
N PRO A 208 11.31 -0.61 -17.12
CA PRO A 208 12.49 -0.17 -16.36
C PRO A 208 13.00 -1.23 -15.37
N ARG A 209 12.12 -2.10 -14.90
CA ARG A 209 12.44 -3.24 -14.05
C ARG A 209 13.24 -4.32 -14.79
N THR A 210 12.84 -4.69 -16.01
CA THR A 210 13.59 -5.64 -16.84
C THR A 210 15.03 -5.18 -17.02
N TRP A 211 15.23 -3.87 -17.21
CA TRP A 211 16.57 -3.27 -17.26
C TRP A 211 17.36 -3.49 -15.96
N ILE A 212 16.76 -3.17 -14.82
CA ILE A 212 17.40 -3.36 -13.51
C ILE A 212 17.76 -4.84 -13.28
N GLU A 213 16.85 -5.77 -13.56
CA GLU A 213 17.10 -7.20 -13.35
C GLU A 213 18.19 -7.74 -14.28
N ARG A 214 18.14 -7.41 -15.59
CA ARG A 214 19.06 -7.93 -16.60
C ARG A 214 20.44 -7.29 -16.57
N VAL A 215 20.53 -6.00 -16.25
CA VAL A 215 21.79 -5.25 -16.30
C VAL A 215 22.43 -5.15 -14.92
N LEU A 216 21.67 -4.74 -13.90
CA LEU A 216 22.22 -4.50 -12.57
C LEU A 216 22.25 -5.76 -11.71
N VAL A 217 21.12 -6.48 -11.56
CA VAL A 217 21.06 -7.66 -10.67
C VAL A 217 21.82 -8.84 -11.27
N SER A 218 21.63 -9.14 -12.57
CA SER A 218 22.43 -10.16 -13.26
C SER A 218 23.91 -9.81 -13.33
N GLY A 219 24.24 -8.55 -13.62
CA GLY A 219 25.61 -8.06 -13.55
C GLY A 219 26.23 -8.23 -12.16
N LEU A 220 25.49 -7.90 -11.10
CA LEU A 220 25.93 -8.06 -9.71
C LEU A 220 26.22 -9.54 -9.40
N VAL A 221 25.30 -10.45 -9.73
CA VAL A 221 25.48 -11.90 -9.49
C VAL A 221 26.67 -12.44 -10.29
N ALA A 222 26.84 -12.04 -11.55
CA ALA A 222 28.00 -12.43 -12.36
C ALA A 222 29.32 -11.93 -11.76
N CYS A 223 29.36 -10.69 -11.25
CA CYS A 223 30.53 -10.14 -10.58
C CYS A 223 30.84 -10.80 -9.23
N LEU A 224 29.83 -11.34 -8.53
CA LEU A 224 30.04 -12.12 -7.32
C LEU A 224 30.56 -13.54 -7.63
N GLY A 225 30.22 -14.09 -8.79
CA GLY A 225 30.65 -15.44 -9.21
C GLY A 225 32.05 -15.47 -9.81
N SER A 226 32.48 -14.39 -10.45
CA SER A 226 33.86 -14.20 -10.90
C SER A 226 34.61 -13.45 -9.80
N ALA A 227 35.52 -14.11 -9.08
CA ALA A 227 36.22 -13.59 -7.90
C ALA A 227 37.00 -12.29 -8.15
N ALA A 228 36.29 -11.18 -8.27
CA ALA A 228 36.85 -9.84 -8.45
C ALA A 228 36.70 -9.13 -7.12
N GLY A 229 37.83 -8.96 -6.41
CA GLY A 229 37.96 -8.27 -5.12
C GLY A 229 37.60 -6.78 -5.12
N GLN A 230 36.46 -6.42 -5.72
CA GLN A 230 35.88 -5.08 -5.85
C GLN A 230 34.56 -4.98 -5.08
N ILE A 231 34.41 -5.73 -3.98
CA ILE A 231 33.22 -5.74 -3.12
C ILE A 231 32.83 -4.30 -2.71
N THR A 232 33.82 -3.42 -2.53
CA THR A 232 33.62 -1.99 -2.23
C THR A 232 32.81 -1.26 -3.31
N ARG A 233 33.05 -1.55 -4.59
CA ARG A 233 32.32 -0.95 -5.72
C ARG A 233 30.99 -1.64 -6.00
N LEU A 234 30.90 -2.95 -5.74
CA LEU A 234 29.63 -3.69 -5.78
C LEU A 234 28.64 -3.16 -4.73
N ARG A 235 29.12 -2.70 -3.57
CA ARG A 235 28.29 -1.99 -2.58
C ARG A 235 27.59 -0.80 -3.22
N ASP A 236 28.27 -0.02 -4.05
CA ASP A 236 27.69 1.17 -4.67
C ASP A 236 26.56 0.83 -5.64
N VAL A 237 26.59 -0.36 -6.27
CA VAL A 237 25.49 -0.90 -7.09
C VAL A 237 24.25 -1.10 -6.22
N VAL A 238 24.39 -1.76 -5.07
CA VAL A 238 23.28 -2.02 -4.14
C VAL A 238 22.73 -0.71 -3.56
N VAL A 239 23.61 0.22 -3.20
CA VAL A 239 23.20 1.58 -2.76
C VAL A 239 22.46 2.31 -3.87
N ARG A 240 22.85 2.12 -5.13
CA ARG A 240 22.15 2.73 -6.27
C ARG A 240 20.77 2.12 -6.47
N LEU A 241 20.62 0.80 -6.33
CA LEU A 241 19.32 0.12 -6.36
C LEU A 241 18.39 0.60 -5.23
N GLU A 242 18.95 0.94 -4.06
CA GLU A 242 18.17 1.57 -3.00
C GLU A 242 17.68 2.96 -3.41
N LYS A 243 18.59 3.79 -3.94
CA LYS A 243 18.27 5.18 -4.33
C LYS A 243 17.28 5.26 -5.49
N THR A 244 17.22 4.25 -6.36
CA THR A 244 16.19 4.17 -7.42
C THR A 244 14.84 3.67 -6.91
N GLY A 245 14.72 3.32 -5.61
CA GLY A 245 13.49 2.79 -5.03
C GLY A 245 13.24 1.31 -5.32
N TYR A 246 14.13 0.64 -6.06
CA TYR A 246 13.95 -0.76 -6.48
C TYR A 246 13.87 -1.73 -5.29
N LEU A 247 14.62 -1.43 -4.22
CA LEU A 247 14.61 -2.23 -2.99
C LEU A 247 13.47 -1.86 -2.03
N GLY A 248 12.57 -0.94 -2.43
CA GLY A 248 11.46 -0.48 -1.58
C GLY A 248 10.33 -1.49 -1.45
N GLN A 249 10.16 -2.38 -2.44
CA GLN A 249 9.17 -3.45 -2.43
C GLN A 249 9.85 -4.79 -2.67
N ALA A 250 9.63 -5.76 -1.78
CA ALA A 250 10.26 -7.08 -1.87
C ALA A 250 9.84 -7.86 -3.12
N VAL A 251 8.53 -7.92 -3.36
CA VAL A 251 7.91 -8.60 -4.52
C VAL A 251 6.74 -7.78 -5.04
N ASP A 252 6.60 -7.66 -6.36
CA ASP A 252 5.48 -6.99 -7.02
C ASP A 252 4.31 -7.95 -7.34
N THR A 253 3.29 -7.42 -8.02
CA THR A 253 2.12 -8.17 -8.48
C THR A 253 2.46 -9.29 -9.46
N GLU A 254 3.57 -9.19 -10.19
CA GLU A 254 4.04 -10.19 -11.16
C GLU A 254 4.96 -11.24 -10.53
N GLY A 255 5.28 -11.12 -9.23
CA GLY A 255 6.16 -12.06 -8.54
C GLY A 255 7.65 -11.82 -8.80
N SER A 256 8.02 -10.64 -9.26
CA SER A 256 9.38 -10.20 -9.54
C SER A 256 9.88 -9.25 -8.44
N GLY A 257 11.20 -9.02 -8.32
CA GLY A 257 11.81 -8.54 -7.08
C GLY A 257 13.33 -8.69 -7.09
N PHE A 258 14.02 -7.93 -6.23
CA PHE A 258 15.47 -8.11 -6.08
C PHE A 258 15.82 -9.55 -5.72
N TRP A 259 15.19 -10.10 -4.68
CA TRP A 259 15.47 -11.45 -4.22
C TRP A 259 14.95 -12.53 -5.14
N THR A 260 13.83 -12.34 -5.83
CA THR A 260 13.36 -13.31 -6.82
C THR A 260 14.31 -13.37 -8.02
N ALA A 261 14.82 -12.24 -8.48
CA ALA A 261 15.83 -12.19 -9.54
C ALA A 261 17.18 -12.76 -9.05
N PHE A 262 17.62 -12.37 -7.86
CA PHE A 262 18.87 -12.86 -7.26
C PHE A 262 18.84 -14.38 -7.09
N LEU A 263 17.80 -14.94 -6.45
CA LEU A 263 17.64 -16.38 -6.25
C LEU A 263 17.52 -17.15 -7.57
N ARG A 264 16.97 -16.54 -8.62
CA ARG A 264 16.89 -17.12 -9.97
C ARG A 264 18.28 -17.26 -10.61
N LEU A 265 19.16 -16.29 -10.36
CA LEU A 265 20.44 -16.14 -11.05
C LEU A 265 21.61 -16.84 -10.33
N VAL A 266 21.63 -16.84 -8.99
CA VAL A 266 22.71 -17.46 -8.20
C VAL A 266 22.96 -18.93 -8.58
N PRO A 267 21.94 -19.80 -8.75
CA PRO A 267 22.17 -21.19 -9.12
C PRO A 267 22.78 -21.38 -10.51
N GLN A 268 22.70 -20.38 -11.39
CA GLN A 268 23.25 -20.45 -12.75
C GLN A 268 24.77 -20.16 -12.80
N GLN A 269 25.30 -19.47 -11.77
CA GLN A 269 26.68 -18.97 -11.71
C GLN A 269 27.43 -19.63 -10.54
N GLN A 270 27.86 -20.88 -10.67
CA GLN A 270 28.65 -21.64 -9.67
C GLN A 270 28.32 -21.25 -8.20
N GLY A 271 27.06 -21.44 -7.79
CA GLY A 271 26.42 -20.70 -6.68
C GLY A 271 27.11 -20.69 -5.32
N ALA A 272 28.07 -21.58 -5.04
CA ALA A 272 28.83 -21.56 -3.79
C ALA A 272 29.78 -20.34 -3.68
N GLY A 273 30.47 -19.97 -4.78
CA GLY A 273 31.37 -18.80 -4.77
C GLY A 273 30.60 -17.48 -4.64
N VAL A 274 29.47 -17.37 -5.34
CA VAL A 274 28.57 -16.20 -5.28
C VAL A 274 28.06 -15.95 -3.86
N VAL A 275 27.69 -16.99 -3.12
CA VAL A 275 27.16 -16.86 -1.75
C VAL A 275 28.25 -16.37 -0.80
N GLN A 276 29.48 -16.86 -0.93
CA GLN A 276 30.60 -16.39 -0.09
C GLN A 276 30.87 -14.90 -0.30
N GLU A 277 30.94 -14.45 -1.54
CA GLU A 277 31.13 -13.04 -1.87
C GLU A 277 29.90 -12.18 -1.49
N TRP A 278 28.69 -12.72 -1.60
CA TRP A 278 27.48 -12.06 -1.11
C TRP A 278 27.52 -11.79 0.39
N VAL A 279 27.95 -12.76 1.20
CA VAL A 279 28.08 -12.59 2.65
C VAL A 279 29.08 -11.48 2.99
N GLN A 280 30.20 -11.42 2.27
CA GLN A 280 31.18 -10.32 2.42
C GLN A 280 30.60 -8.96 2.00
N LEU A 281 29.85 -8.90 0.89
CA LEU A 281 29.17 -7.69 0.43
C LEU A 281 28.14 -7.20 1.45
N ARG A 282 27.27 -8.11 1.93
CA ARG A 282 26.25 -7.84 2.94
C ARG A 282 26.86 -7.24 4.22
N ALA A 283 28.00 -7.78 4.67
CA ALA A 283 28.73 -7.28 5.84
C ALA A 283 29.28 -5.84 5.68
N ARG A 284 29.47 -5.36 4.45
CA ARG A 284 29.92 -3.98 4.15
C ARG A 284 28.79 -2.99 3.86
N LEU A 285 27.53 -3.45 3.80
CA LEU A 285 26.36 -2.57 3.66
C LEU A 285 26.08 -1.84 4.98
N GLY A 286 25.58 -0.61 4.88
CA GLY A 286 25.08 0.15 6.04
C GLY A 286 23.89 -0.56 6.71
N SER A 287 23.72 -0.38 8.02
CA SER A 287 22.74 -1.10 8.83
C SER A 287 21.29 -0.97 8.34
N ALA A 288 20.89 0.23 7.91
CA ALA A 288 19.54 0.48 7.39
C ALA A 288 19.28 -0.27 6.06
N LEU A 289 20.21 -0.19 5.11
CA LEU A 289 20.11 -0.87 3.81
C LEU A 289 20.17 -2.39 3.98
N ARG A 290 21.08 -2.89 4.83
CA ARG A 290 21.17 -4.31 5.18
C ARG A 290 19.85 -4.83 5.73
N ARG A 291 19.28 -4.14 6.73
CA ARG A 291 17.98 -4.51 7.31
C ARG A 291 16.88 -4.53 6.24
N ARG A 292 16.82 -3.53 5.36
CA ARG A 292 15.82 -3.49 4.28
C ARG A 292 15.94 -4.70 3.34
N LEU A 293 17.16 -5.03 2.92
CA LEU A 293 17.40 -6.22 2.09
C LEU A 293 16.98 -7.49 2.82
N ASP A 294 17.39 -7.66 4.07
CA ASP A 294 17.09 -8.86 4.83
C ASP A 294 15.58 -9.03 5.10
N VAL A 295 14.86 -7.94 5.43
CA VAL A 295 13.39 -7.96 5.52
C VAL A 295 12.79 -8.31 4.16
N GLY A 296 13.32 -7.75 3.07
CA GLY A 296 12.89 -8.08 1.72
C GLY A 296 13.09 -9.55 1.36
N LEU A 297 14.10 -10.22 1.91
CA LEU A 297 14.30 -11.67 1.72
C LEU A 297 13.20 -12.46 2.41
N VAL A 298 12.91 -12.13 3.67
CA VAL A 298 11.86 -12.76 4.49
C VAL A 298 10.50 -12.61 3.81
N GLU A 299 10.17 -11.40 3.34
CA GLU A 299 8.92 -11.12 2.61
C GLU A 299 8.84 -11.89 1.29
N THR A 300 9.96 -12.01 0.57
CA THR A 300 10.04 -12.76 -0.68
C THR A 300 9.85 -14.26 -0.44
N LEU A 301 10.48 -14.84 0.58
CA LEU A 301 10.29 -16.24 0.95
C LEU A 301 8.83 -16.52 1.30
N GLN A 302 8.22 -15.66 2.12
CA GLN A 302 6.81 -15.76 2.47
C GLN A 302 5.89 -15.71 1.24
N PHE A 303 6.14 -14.79 0.31
CA PHE A 303 5.42 -14.69 -0.95
C PHE A 303 5.57 -15.96 -1.80
N LEU A 304 6.80 -16.47 -1.97
CA LEU A 304 7.07 -17.66 -2.77
C LEU A 304 6.40 -18.90 -2.19
N MET A 305 6.43 -19.07 -0.87
CA MET A 305 5.74 -20.17 -0.18
C MET A 305 4.23 -20.11 -0.40
N GLY A 306 3.62 -18.93 -0.28
CA GLY A 306 2.19 -18.73 -0.56
C GLY A 306 1.84 -19.00 -2.02
N ARG A 307 2.68 -18.57 -2.97
CA ARG A 307 2.49 -18.80 -4.41
C ARG A 307 2.57 -20.28 -4.79
N GLN A 308 3.39 -21.06 -4.09
CA GLN A 308 3.44 -22.54 -4.25
C GLN A 308 2.26 -23.27 -3.60
N GLY A 309 1.32 -22.56 -2.98
CA GLY A 309 0.18 -23.17 -2.31
C GLY A 309 0.55 -23.88 -1.00
N LEU A 310 1.68 -23.52 -0.38
CA LEU A 310 2.07 -24.05 0.92
C LEU A 310 1.15 -23.49 2.04
N PRO A 311 0.94 -24.24 3.13
CA PRO A 311 0.01 -23.83 4.19
C PRO A 311 0.54 -22.64 4.98
N MET A 312 0.00 -21.45 4.71
CA MET A 312 0.42 -20.20 5.39
C MET A 312 -0.15 -20.03 6.80
N ALA A 313 -1.01 -20.95 7.26
CA ALA A 313 -1.58 -21.03 8.60
C ALA A 313 -1.45 -22.46 9.15
N LEU A 314 -1.58 -22.62 10.47
CA LEU A 314 -1.46 -23.92 11.14
C LEU A 314 -2.57 -24.90 10.73
N VAL A 315 -3.78 -24.39 10.49
CA VAL A 315 -4.95 -25.18 10.08
C VAL A 315 -5.50 -24.57 8.79
N ALA A 316 -5.58 -25.37 7.73
CA ALA A 316 -6.11 -24.90 6.45
C ALA A 316 -7.64 -24.74 6.51
N GLY A 317 -8.20 -23.83 5.72
CA GLY A 317 -9.66 -23.61 5.66
C GLY A 317 -10.45 -24.89 5.32
N ALA A 318 -9.86 -25.83 4.57
CA ALA A 318 -10.47 -27.11 4.22
C ALA A 318 -10.44 -28.17 5.33
N GLU A 319 -9.62 -27.97 6.37
CA GLU A 319 -9.45 -28.86 7.53
C GLU A 319 -10.40 -28.46 8.68
N ARG A 320 -10.78 -27.18 8.75
CA ARG A 320 -11.62 -26.67 9.83
C ARG A 320 -12.95 -27.41 9.94
N GLY A 321 -13.28 -27.84 11.15
CA GLY A 321 -14.52 -28.57 11.43
C GLY A 321 -14.49 -30.06 11.08
N LYS A 322 -13.38 -30.61 10.56
CA LYS A 322 -13.17 -32.03 10.34
C LYS A 322 -12.21 -32.59 11.40
N ALA A 323 -12.79 -33.17 12.44
CA ALA A 323 -12.03 -33.72 13.57
C ALA A 323 -10.92 -34.68 13.09
N GLY A 324 -9.69 -34.44 13.55
CA GLY A 324 -8.52 -35.28 13.26
C GLY A 324 -7.79 -34.98 11.94
N THR A 325 -8.25 -34.02 11.13
CA THR A 325 -7.55 -33.60 9.90
C THR A 325 -6.76 -32.30 10.04
N GLU A 326 -6.83 -31.68 11.22
CA GLU A 326 -6.21 -30.40 11.52
C GLU A 326 -4.69 -30.47 11.40
N GLY A 327 -4.11 -29.55 10.64
CA GLY A 327 -2.66 -29.47 10.45
C GLY A 327 -2.09 -30.57 9.56
N SER A 328 -2.91 -31.39 8.91
CA SER A 328 -2.44 -32.40 7.96
C SER A 328 -1.64 -31.81 6.81
N ALA A 329 -2.01 -30.62 6.34
CA ALA A 329 -1.27 -29.86 5.36
C ALA A 329 0.02 -29.27 5.97
N PHE A 330 -0.09 -28.62 7.14
CA PHE A 330 1.01 -27.91 7.81
C PHE A 330 2.14 -28.85 8.27
N LEU A 331 1.80 -30.02 8.79
CA LEU A 331 2.76 -31.04 9.23
C LEU A 331 3.15 -32.02 8.11
N GLY A 332 2.53 -31.88 6.94
CA GLY A 332 2.73 -32.75 5.79
C GLY A 332 4.07 -32.55 5.06
N ARG A 333 4.37 -33.48 4.15
CA ARG A 333 5.65 -33.50 3.43
C ARG A 333 5.92 -32.27 2.58
N ALA A 334 4.89 -31.69 1.95
CA ALA A 334 5.03 -30.48 1.14
C ALA A 334 5.45 -29.26 1.99
N ALA A 335 4.86 -29.11 3.17
CA ALA A 335 5.26 -28.08 4.13
C ALA A 335 6.68 -28.29 4.63
N GLN A 336 7.08 -29.53 4.96
CA GLN A 336 8.44 -29.88 5.35
C GLN A 336 9.47 -29.55 4.26
N GLN A 337 9.16 -29.81 2.98
CA GLN A 337 10.00 -29.42 1.84
C GLN A 337 10.14 -27.89 1.74
N GLY A 338 9.04 -27.15 1.88
CA GLY A 338 9.07 -25.68 1.89
C GLY A 338 9.87 -25.12 3.07
N VAL A 339 9.73 -25.74 4.25
CA VAL A 339 10.48 -25.37 5.46
C VAL A 339 11.97 -25.60 5.28
N ALA A 340 12.37 -26.75 4.73
CA ALA A 340 13.76 -27.07 4.39
C ALA A 340 14.33 -26.04 3.41
N ALA A 341 13.56 -25.68 2.37
CA ALA A 341 14.00 -24.74 1.35
C ALA A 341 14.23 -23.34 1.93
N ALA A 342 13.27 -22.82 2.70
CA ALA A 342 13.39 -21.53 3.35
C ALA A 342 14.52 -21.52 4.42
N ALA A 343 14.69 -22.61 5.19
CA ALA A 343 15.76 -22.72 6.18
C ALA A 343 17.16 -22.70 5.54
N VAL A 344 17.36 -23.42 4.43
CA VAL A 344 18.60 -23.38 3.64
C VAL A 344 18.88 -21.99 3.11
N ILE A 345 17.88 -21.29 2.55
CA ILE A 345 18.06 -19.93 2.01
C ILE A 345 18.39 -18.93 3.12
N LEU A 346 17.66 -18.94 4.24
CA LEU A 346 17.94 -18.07 5.39
C LEU A 346 19.36 -18.30 5.93
N ARG A 347 19.73 -19.56 6.16
CA ARG A 347 21.07 -19.95 6.66
C ARG A 347 22.17 -19.52 5.70
N THR A 348 22.00 -19.69 4.40
CA THR A 348 23.05 -19.38 3.41
C THR A 348 23.21 -17.88 3.15
N LEU A 349 22.11 -17.12 3.06
CA LEU A 349 22.16 -15.71 2.64
C LEU A 349 22.25 -14.70 3.79
N LEU A 350 21.87 -15.09 5.01
CA LEU A 350 21.93 -14.22 6.20
C LEU A 350 23.11 -14.53 7.12
N SER A 351 23.98 -15.48 6.74
CA SER A 351 25.21 -15.80 7.49
C SER A 351 26.14 -14.58 7.63
N SER A 352 26.94 -14.60 8.70
CA SER A 352 28.04 -13.65 8.92
C SER A 352 29.35 -14.23 8.36
N PRO A 353 30.28 -13.42 7.83
CA PRO A 353 31.59 -13.95 7.44
C PRO A 353 32.31 -14.54 8.65
N THR A 354 32.73 -15.80 8.56
CA THR A 354 33.65 -16.39 9.54
C THR A 354 34.96 -15.63 9.48
N VAL A 355 35.34 -14.94 10.55
CA VAL A 355 36.63 -14.27 10.66
C VAL A 355 37.72 -15.35 10.58
N THR A 356 38.29 -15.56 9.40
CA THR A 356 39.55 -16.29 9.27
C THR A 356 40.64 -15.43 9.91
N ALA A 357 41.18 -15.92 11.01
CA ALA A 357 42.24 -15.33 11.80
C ALA A 357 43.40 -14.78 10.95
N ALA A 358 43.40 -13.46 10.69
CA ALA A 358 44.57 -12.67 10.28
C ALA A 358 44.25 -11.16 10.25
N SER A 359 43.85 -10.57 11.38
CA SER A 359 44.10 -9.15 11.64
C SER A 359 44.11 -8.91 13.14
N THR A 360 45.31 -8.79 13.67
CA THR A 360 45.64 -8.39 15.04
C THR A 360 45.19 -6.95 15.29
N SER A 361 44.27 -6.73 16.23
CA SER A 361 44.40 -5.74 17.32
C SER A 361 43.13 -5.75 18.19
N ASP A 362 43.31 -6.20 19.43
CA ASP A 362 42.63 -5.79 20.67
C ASP A 362 41.17 -5.34 20.58
N THR A 363 40.26 -6.23 20.98
CA THR A 363 39.28 -6.00 22.06
C THR A 363 38.47 -7.27 22.31
N ASP A 364 38.54 -7.73 23.56
CA ASP A 364 37.67 -8.61 24.35
C ASP A 364 36.77 -9.67 23.65
N THR A 365 36.96 -10.88 24.17
CA THR A 365 36.12 -12.09 24.04
C THR A 365 34.64 -11.82 24.28
N ASP A 366 33.79 -12.43 23.43
CA ASP A 366 32.30 -12.58 23.49
C ASP A 366 31.46 -11.94 22.35
N THR A 367 32.03 -11.56 21.20
CA THR A 367 31.28 -10.85 20.14
C THR A 367 30.74 -11.70 18.97
N ASP A 368 31.09 -12.99 18.86
CA ASP A 368 30.60 -13.83 17.75
C ASP A 368 29.13 -14.28 17.94
N ASP A 369 28.68 -14.48 19.18
CA ASP A 369 27.30 -14.92 19.51
C ASP A 369 26.23 -13.84 19.21
N ASP A 370 26.62 -12.56 19.20
CA ASP A 370 25.69 -11.44 19.02
C ASP A 370 25.20 -11.30 17.57
N THR A 371 25.92 -11.79 16.55
CA THR A 371 25.59 -11.50 15.15
C THR A 371 24.37 -12.27 14.63
N HIS A 372 24.26 -13.56 14.96
CA HIS A 372 23.11 -14.39 14.60
C HIS A 372 21.88 -14.00 15.41
N ALA A 373 22.03 -13.79 16.72
CA ALA A 373 20.95 -13.39 17.61
C ALA A 373 20.42 -11.99 17.27
N SER A 374 21.29 -11.02 16.94
CA SER A 374 20.86 -9.68 16.52
C SER A 374 20.17 -9.68 15.16
N THR A 375 20.67 -10.46 14.20
CA THR A 375 20.03 -10.62 12.88
C THR A 375 18.65 -11.26 13.05
N PHE A 376 18.54 -12.34 13.83
CA PHE A 376 17.28 -12.99 14.15
C PHE A 376 16.30 -12.02 14.83
N THR A 377 16.74 -11.32 15.88
CA THR A 377 15.89 -10.38 16.63
C THR A 377 15.42 -9.22 15.74
N SER A 378 16.28 -8.72 14.86
CA SER A 378 15.92 -7.65 13.93
C SER A 378 14.94 -8.09 12.83
N LEU A 379 14.82 -9.39 12.54
CA LEU A 379 14.07 -9.91 11.39
C LEU A 379 12.89 -10.79 11.83
N ALA A 380 13.16 -11.90 12.50
CA ALA A 380 12.14 -12.83 13.00
C ALA A 380 11.19 -12.14 13.99
N LEU A 381 11.70 -11.25 14.84
CA LEU A 381 10.89 -10.48 15.81
C LEU A 381 10.54 -9.06 15.31
N SER A 382 10.70 -8.80 14.00
CA SER A 382 10.28 -7.54 13.40
C SER A 382 8.76 -7.39 13.38
N ARG A 383 8.27 -6.18 13.11
CA ARG A 383 6.84 -5.91 12.94
C ARG A 383 6.26 -6.51 11.64
N THR A 384 7.10 -7.07 10.77
CA THR A 384 6.65 -7.68 9.52
C THR A 384 5.91 -8.98 9.83
N PRO A 385 4.64 -9.13 9.39
CA PRO A 385 3.86 -10.32 9.69
C PRO A 385 4.45 -11.55 9.01
N GLN A 386 4.78 -12.57 9.79
CA GLN A 386 5.39 -13.81 9.30
C GLN A 386 4.47 -15.02 9.49
N SER A 387 4.61 -16.03 8.63
CA SER A 387 3.79 -17.25 8.70
C SER A 387 4.35 -18.28 9.70
N PRO A 388 3.49 -19.15 10.29
CA PRO A 388 3.95 -20.26 11.13
C PRO A 388 4.97 -21.19 10.46
N LEU A 389 4.91 -21.36 9.13
CA LEU A 389 5.95 -22.13 8.42
C LEU A 389 7.30 -21.42 8.47
N LEU A 390 7.32 -20.09 8.34
CA LEU A 390 8.55 -19.32 8.42
C LEU A 390 9.12 -19.34 9.84
N ALA A 391 8.28 -19.36 10.88
CA ALA A 391 8.72 -19.60 12.26
C ALA A 391 9.46 -20.94 12.40
N TRP A 392 8.94 -22.00 11.77
CA TRP A 392 9.60 -23.29 11.75
C TRP A 392 10.93 -23.23 10.99
N SER A 393 10.97 -22.60 9.82
CA SER A 393 12.21 -22.40 9.05
C SER A 393 13.28 -21.62 9.81
N TRP A 394 12.90 -20.58 10.56
CA TRP A 394 13.81 -19.82 11.39
C TRP A 394 14.50 -20.71 12.43
N ALA A 395 13.74 -21.51 13.18
CA ALA A 395 14.30 -22.41 14.19
C ALA A 395 15.31 -23.41 13.60
N LEU A 396 15.08 -23.89 12.38
CA LEU A 396 16.00 -24.80 11.68
C LEU A 396 17.21 -24.09 11.05
N SER A 397 17.06 -22.82 10.68
CA SER A 397 18.16 -22.02 10.11
C SER A 397 19.24 -21.64 11.13
N LEU A 398 18.89 -21.62 12.42
CA LEU A 398 19.78 -21.16 13.49
C LEU A 398 20.83 -22.21 13.89
N PRO A 399 22.10 -21.80 14.09
CA PRO A 399 23.13 -22.66 14.64
C PRO A 399 22.79 -23.02 16.09
N ALA A 400 23.20 -24.22 16.54
CA ALA A 400 22.91 -24.73 17.89
C ALA A 400 23.21 -23.74 19.05
N PRO A 401 24.35 -23.02 19.10
CA PRO A 401 24.65 -22.09 20.19
C PRO A 401 23.67 -20.90 20.26
N ALA A 402 23.24 -20.37 19.12
CA ALA A 402 22.38 -19.17 19.08
C ALA A 402 20.92 -19.44 19.50
N ARG A 403 20.49 -20.71 19.57
CA ARG A 403 19.07 -21.07 19.81
C ARG A 403 18.57 -20.64 21.19
N HIS A 404 19.41 -20.72 22.22
CA HIS A 404 19.04 -20.28 23.57
C HIS A 404 18.81 -18.77 23.62
N THR A 405 19.75 -17.99 23.10
CA THR A 405 19.64 -16.52 23.04
C THR A 405 18.45 -16.07 22.19
N CYS A 406 18.21 -16.73 21.06
CA CYS A 406 17.05 -16.42 20.21
C CYS A 406 15.71 -16.80 20.89
N LEU A 407 15.67 -17.90 21.65
CA LEU A 407 14.50 -18.28 22.44
C LEU A 407 14.22 -17.26 23.54
N GLU A 408 15.25 -16.82 24.27
CA GLU A 408 15.12 -15.79 25.28
C GLU A 408 14.56 -14.48 24.70
N ALA A 409 15.14 -14.01 23.59
CA ALA A 409 14.64 -12.83 22.88
C ALA A 409 13.20 -13.00 22.40
N THR A 410 12.83 -14.19 21.90
CA THR A 410 11.47 -14.49 21.46
C THR A 410 10.50 -14.51 22.63
N LEU A 411 10.87 -15.11 23.76
CA LEU A 411 10.05 -15.15 24.97
C LEU A 411 9.90 -13.77 25.59
N ALA A 412 10.94 -12.94 25.61
CA ALA A 412 10.86 -11.55 26.06
C ALA A 412 9.92 -10.73 25.15
N HIS A 413 10.08 -10.86 23.82
CA HIS A 413 9.19 -10.20 22.87
C HIS A 413 7.75 -10.69 22.97
N TRP A 414 7.54 -12.00 23.22
CA TRP A 414 6.23 -12.63 23.45
C TRP A 414 5.64 -12.30 24.83
N ALA A 415 6.44 -11.96 25.83
CA ALA A 415 5.94 -11.60 27.16
C ALA A 415 5.44 -10.15 27.28
N GLU A 416 5.75 -9.28 26.31
CA GLU A 416 5.44 -7.84 26.38
C GLU A 416 3.93 -7.52 26.48
N PRO A 417 3.42 -6.97 27.60
CA PRO A 417 1.97 -6.76 27.80
C PRO A 417 1.33 -5.79 26.80
N ALA A 418 2.06 -4.73 26.42
CA ALA A 418 1.61 -3.76 25.43
C ALA A 418 1.46 -4.38 24.03
N ARG A 419 2.25 -5.41 23.72
CA ARG A 419 2.14 -6.17 22.48
C ARG A 419 0.98 -7.14 22.54
N ILE A 420 0.84 -7.93 23.61
CA ILE A 420 -0.26 -8.92 23.79
C ILE A 420 -1.63 -8.25 23.58
N THR A 421 -1.82 -7.03 24.10
CA THR A 421 -3.10 -6.30 23.97
C THR A 421 -3.37 -5.74 22.57
N ARG A 422 -2.34 -5.62 21.72
CA ARG A 422 -2.42 -4.99 20.39
C ARG A 422 -2.06 -5.94 19.25
N SER A 423 -1.68 -7.18 19.55
CA SER A 423 -1.16 -8.13 18.57
C SER A 423 -2.29 -8.73 17.75
N LEU A 424 -1.99 -8.97 16.48
CA LEU A 424 -2.87 -9.74 15.61
C LEU A 424 -2.73 -11.21 15.95
N LEU A 425 -3.82 -11.97 15.83
CA LEU A 425 -3.80 -13.43 16.05
C LEU A 425 -2.74 -14.13 15.19
N THR A 426 -2.53 -13.67 13.95
CA THR A 426 -1.48 -14.21 13.06
C THR A 426 -0.08 -14.04 13.63
N GLN A 427 0.20 -12.90 14.28
CA GLN A 427 1.48 -12.63 14.93
C GLN A 427 1.64 -13.48 16.20
N GLU A 428 0.58 -13.66 16.98
CA GLU A 428 0.63 -14.53 18.17
C GLU A 428 0.83 -16.00 17.79
N LEU A 429 0.17 -16.48 16.74
CA LEU A 429 0.38 -17.83 16.22
C LEU A 429 1.81 -18.00 15.70
N PHE A 430 2.38 -17.00 15.00
CA PHE A 430 3.78 -17.03 14.57
C PHE A 430 4.74 -17.13 15.76
N LEU A 431 4.62 -16.24 16.77
CA LEU A 431 5.51 -16.24 17.94
C LEU A 431 5.37 -17.53 18.75
N THR A 432 4.15 -18.01 18.94
CA THR A 432 3.90 -19.28 19.65
C THR A 432 4.52 -20.45 18.87
N THR A 433 4.37 -20.49 17.55
CA THR A 433 5.01 -21.51 16.69
C THR A 433 6.54 -21.44 16.81
N LEU A 434 7.11 -20.24 16.79
CA LEU A 434 8.55 -20.02 16.91
C LEU A 434 9.08 -20.50 18.27
N ILE A 435 8.37 -20.20 19.36
CA ILE A 435 8.69 -20.69 20.71
C ILE A 435 8.64 -22.22 20.76
N VAL A 436 7.58 -22.84 20.22
CA VAL A 436 7.43 -24.31 20.18
C VAL A 436 8.62 -24.95 19.43
N CYS A 437 8.94 -24.44 18.23
CA CYS A 437 10.06 -24.94 17.44
C CYS A 437 11.42 -24.74 18.13
N LEU A 438 11.66 -23.55 18.70
CA LEU A 438 12.90 -23.26 19.41
C LEU A 438 13.07 -24.13 20.64
N LEU A 439 12.05 -24.23 21.51
CA LEU A 439 12.05 -25.14 22.67
C LEU A 439 12.26 -26.59 22.26
N ALA A 440 11.62 -27.03 21.18
CA ALA A 440 11.76 -28.38 20.67
C ALA A 440 13.17 -28.67 20.14
N SER A 441 13.82 -27.65 19.54
CA SER A 441 15.16 -27.72 18.97
C SER A 441 16.32 -27.69 19.97
N LEU A 442 16.04 -27.42 21.25
CA LEU A 442 17.07 -27.42 22.29
C LEU A 442 17.47 -28.86 22.67
N PRO A 443 18.78 -29.15 22.76
CA PRO A 443 19.26 -30.47 23.15
C PRO A 443 18.81 -30.78 24.59
N ALA A 444 18.32 -32.00 24.81
CA ALA A 444 17.86 -32.42 26.13
C ALA A 444 19.03 -32.62 27.13
N SER A 445 20.30 -32.56 26.71
CA SER A 445 21.39 -33.30 27.39
C SER A 445 22.44 -32.47 28.11
N THR A 446 22.43 -31.13 28.03
CA THR A 446 23.42 -30.29 28.73
C THR A 446 22.82 -29.68 30.01
N PRO A 447 23.42 -29.93 31.20
CA PRO A 447 22.89 -29.43 32.47
C PRO A 447 22.84 -27.89 32.49
N ASP A 448 23.83 -27.22 31.91
CA ASP A 448 23.90 -25.75 31.85
C ASP A 448 22.76 -25.13 31.01
N ALA A 449 22.41 -25.76 29.88
CA ALA A 449 21.30 -25.35 29.03
C ALA A 449 19.93 -25.46 29.73
N ARG A 450 19.74 -26.52 30.53
CA ARG A 450 18.52 -26.73 31.33
C ARG A 450 18.42 -25.68 32.45
N LEU A 451 19.53 -25.34 33.09
CA LEU A 451 19.57 -24.30 34.13
C LEU A 451 19.22 -22.93 33.55
N ARG A 452 19.85 -22.53 32.45
CA ARG A 452 19.53 -21.27 31.75
C ARG A 452 18.06 -21.21 31.33
N LEU A 453 17.51 -22.29 30.78
CA LEU A 453 16.08 -22.34 30.43
C LEU A 453 15.17 -22.22 31.67
N ALA A 454 15.55 -22.84 32.79
CA ALA A 454 14.81 -22.73 34.04
C ALA A 454 14.89 -21.32 34.66
N GLU A 455 15.98 -20.58 34.43
CA GLU A 455 16.09 -19.16 34.78
C GLU A 455 15.16 -18.31 33.91
N ILE A 456 15.20 -18.48 32.59
CA ILE A 456 14.33 -17.76 31.65
C ILE A 456 12.85 -18.04 31.96
N ALA A 457 12.46 -19.30 32.16
CA ALA A 457 11.07 -19.69 32.42
C ALA A 457 10.52 -19.14 33.75
N ARG A 458 11.39 -18.95 34.75
CA ARG A 458 11.04 -18.34 36.05
C ARG A 458 11.25 -16.82 36.07
N SER A 459 11.69 -16.23 34.97
CA SER A 459 11.86 -14.78 34.87
C SER A 459 10.51 -14.08 35.03
N ARG A 460 10.54 -12.92 35.68
CA ARG A 460 9.34 -12.11 35.90
C ARG A 460 8.66 -11.75 34.58
N ALA A 461 9.44 -11.43 33.54
CA ALA A 461 8.93 -11.13 32.22
C ALA A 461 8.05 -12.28 31.69
N VAL A 462 8.55 -13.52 31.69
CA VAL A 462 7.80 -14.68 31.18
C VAL A 462 6.56 -14.97 32.04
N LEU A 463 6.65 -14.90 33.37
CA LEU A 463 5.51 -15.14 34.27
C LEU A 463 4.40 -14.07 34.11
N ASP A 464 4.79 -12.80 34.01
CA ASP A 464 3.86 -11.69 33.75
C ASP A 464 3.25 -11.82 32.35
N GLY A 465 4.04 -12.25 31.36
CA GLY A 465 3.61 -12.54 30.00
C GLY A 465 2.58 -13.67 29.93
N VAL A 466 2.81 -14.79 30.61
CA VAL A 466 1.82 -15.88 30.73
C VAL A 466 0.53 -15.35 31.37
N SER A 467 0.64 -14.60 32.46
CA SER A 467 -0.50 -14.01 33.16
C SER A 467 -1.31 -13.07 32.25
N ALA A 468 -0.63 -12.27 31.42
CA ALA A 468 -1.26 -11.37 30.47
C ALA A 468 -1.99 -12.10 29.34
N HIS A 469 -1.45 -13.22 28.82
CA HIS A 469 -2.18 -14.07 27.87
C HIS A 469 -3.40 -14.71 28.51
N LEU A 470 -3.29 -15.18 29.76
CA LEU A 470 -4.41 -15.76 30.50
C LEU A 470 -5.51 -14.74 30.81
N ALA A 471 -5.19 -13.45 30.85
CA ALA A 471 -6.16 -12.37 31.03
C ALA A 471 -6.76 -11.86 29.71
N HIS A 472 -6.30 -12.35 28.55
CA HIS A 472 -6.73 -11.84 27.24
C HIS A 472 -8.15 -12.30 26.88
N SER A 473 -8.95 -11.43 26.25
CA SER A 473 -10.35 -11.73 25.91
C SER A 473 -10.53 -12.70 24.75
N ASP A 474 -9.55 -12.77 23.84
CA ASP A 474 -9.52 -13.75 22.75
C ASP A 474 -9.06 -15.13 23.28
N ALA A 475 -9.94 -16.11 23.17
CA ALA A 475 -9.72 -17.46 23.63
C ALA A 475 -8.59 -18.21 22.89
N ALA A 476 -8.23 -17.81 21.67
CA ALA A 476 -7.09 -18.38 20.96
C ALA A 476 -5.76 -17.88 21.54
N VAL A 477 -5.66 -16.57 21.83
CA VAL A 477 -4.50 -15.96 22.50
C VAL A 477 -4.32 -16.52 23.91
N HIS A 478 -5.44 -16.70 24.63
CA HIS A 478 -5.47 -17.37 25.94
C HIS A 478 -4.84 -18.77 25.88
N ARG A 479 -5.24 -19.58 24.89
CA ARG A 479 -4.71 -20.96 24.72
C ARG A 479 -3.25 -20.98 24.28
N CYS A 480 -2.78 -20.03 23.49
CA CYS A 480 -1.35 -19.86 23.19
C CYS A 480 -0.54 -19.67 24.49
N GLY A 481 -1.02 -18.82 25.41
CA GLY A 481 -0.43 -18.64 26.75
C GLY A 481 -0.37 -19.93 27.56
N MET A 482 -1.48 -20.67 27.61
CA MET A 482 -1.55 -21.97 28.30
C MET A 482 -0.57 -22.99 27.69
N LEU A 483 -0.47 -23.05 26.36
CA LEU A 483 0.43 -23.97 25.67
C LEU A 483 1.90 -23.66 26.01
N VAL A 484 2.33 -22.39 25.90
CA VAL A 484 3.71 -21.99 26.21
C VAL A 484 4.04 -22.29 27.67
N ALA A 485 3.13 -22.00 28.60
CA ALA A 485 3.32 -22.30 30.02
C ALA A 485 3.48 -23.80 30.30
N GLU A 486 2.64 -24.63 29.68
CA GLU A 486 2.73 -26.09 29.79
C GLU A 486 4.04 -26.63 29.22
N LEU A 487 4.47 -26.16 28.04
CA LEU A 487 5.71 -26.61 27.40
C LEU A 487 6.97 -26.17 28.17
N LEU A 488 7.00 -24.94 28.68
CA LEU A 488 8.09 -24.45 29.52
C LEU A 488 8.17 -25.29 30.81
N SER A 489 7.04 -25.50 31.49
CA SER A 489 7.00 -26.33 32.70
C SER A 489 7.48 -27.76 32.44
N ALA A 490 7.09 -28.37 31.32
CA ALA A 490 7.54 -29.71 30.93
C ALA A 490 9.05 -29.78 30.66
N ARG A 491 9.65 -28.71 30.11
CA ARG A 491 11.09 -28.63 29.80
C ARG A 491 11.97 -28.25 31.00
N THR A 492 11.41 -27.61 32.03
CA THR A 492 12.16 -27.14 33.20
C THR A 492 11.86 -27.91 34.49
N ALA A 493 10.95 -28.89 34.47
CA ALA A 493 10.68 -29.74 35.62
C ALA A 493 11.93 -30.57 35.99
N GLY A 494 12.44 -30.39 37.21
CA GLY A 494 13.49 -31.23 37.77
C GLY A 494 12.98 -32.65 38.10
N GLU A 495 13.88 -33.56 38.44
CA GLU A 495 13.51 -34.91 38.90
C GLU A 495 12.58 -34.81 40.13
N GLY A 496 11.32 -35.26 39.96
CA GLY A 496 10.28 -35.20 41.00
C GLY A 496 9.38 -33.95 41.02
N ALA A 497 9.62 -32.95 40.17
CA ALA A 497 8.77 -31.76 40.08
C ALA A 497 7.47 -32.01 39.29
N LYS A 498 6.35 -31.48 39.77
CA LYS A 498 5.05 -31.61 39.09
C LYS A 498 4.99 -30.72 37.85
N VAL A 499 4.91 -31.33 36.67
CA VAL A 499 4.71 -30.64 35.39
C VAL A 499 3.29 -30.06 35.34
N LEU A 500 3.17 -28.79 34.95
CA LEU A 500 1.88 -28.15 34.67
C LEU A 500 1.20 -28.89 33.52
N ARG A 501 -0.04 -29.35 33.73
CA ARG A 501 -0.85 -29.98 32.67
C ARG A 501 -2.26 -29.44 32.73
N PHE A 502 -2.70 -28.85 31.63
CA PHE A 502 -4.09 -28.46 31.46
C PHE A 502 -4.89 -29.68 30.96
N GLY A 503 -6.07 -29.91 31.52
CA GLY A 503 -6.89 -31.08 31.21
C GLY A 503 -7.29 -31.16 29.72
N SER A 504 -7.61 -32.37 29.23
CA SER A 504 -7.91 -32.63 27.82
C SER A 504 -9.07 -31.78 27.26
N GLY A 505 -10.02 -31.36 28.10
CA GLY A 505 -11.13 -30.48 27.70
C GLY A 505 -10.72 -29.07 27.26
N VAL A 506 -9.53 -28.59 27.65
CA VAL A 506 -8.99 -27.29 27.18
C VAL A 506 -8.56 -27.39 25.71
N TRP A 507 -8.01 -28.54 25.35
CA TRP A 507 -7.38 -28.79 24.05
C TRP A 507 -8.35 -29.40 23.04
N ASN A 508 -9.36 -30.15 23.48
CA ASN A 508 -10.31 -30.87 22.61
C ASN A 508 -11.50 -29.99 22.20
N GLY A 509 -12.05 -30.22 21.00
CA GLY A 509 -13.20 -29.50 20.45
C GLY A 509 -12.84 -28.60 19.27
N THR A 510 -13.84 -27.94 18.67
CA THR A 510 -13.65 -27.07 17.49
C THR A 510 -13.60 -25.59 17.89
N GLY A 511 -12.92 -24.78 17.06
CA GLY A 511 -12.86 -23.32 17.20
C GLY A 511 -11.98 -22.79 18.33
N GLU A 512 -11.99 -21.46 18.50
CA GLU A 512 -11.31 -20.71 19.56
C GLU A 512 -9.80 -20.98 19.72
N GLY A 513 -9.09 -21.40 18.67
CA GLY A 513 -7.66 -21.71 18.75
C GLY A 513 -7.33 -23.13 19.24
N ARG A 514 -8.33 -23.98 19.48
CA ARG A 514 -8.11 -25.38 19.90
C ARG A 514 -7.42 -26.20 18.83
N GLU A 515 -7.82 -26.03 17.57
CA GLU A 515 -7.26 -26.75 16.42
C GLU A 515 -5.78 -26.35 16.24
N GLU A 516 -5.49 -25.05 16.22
CA GLU A 516 -4.13 -24.50 16.09
C GLU A 516 -3.19 -25.01 17.20
N VAL A 517 -3.65 -25.02 18.46
CA VAL A 517 -2.83 -25.53 19.58
C VAL A 517 -2.62 -27.04 19.49
N ARG A 518 -3.59 -27.83 19.01
CA ARG A 518 -3.36 -29.26 18.76
C ARG A 518 -2.29 -29.50 17.70
N VAL A 519 -2.29 -28.73 16.62
CA VAL A 519 -1.25 -28.78 15.59
C VAL A 519 0.13 -28.45 16.17
N LEU A 520 0.23 -27.39 16.99
CA LEU A 520 1.49 -27.01 17.64
C LEU A 520 2.01 -28.05 18.63
N ARG A 521 1.12 -28.68 19.40
CA ARG A 521 1.47 -29.80 20.28
C ARG A 521 2.01 -30.97 19.47
N ALA A 522 1.32 -31.35 18.40
CA ALA A 522 1.76 -32.42 17.50
C ALA A 522 3.14 -32.12 16.90
N LEU A 523 3.39 -30.87 16.48
CA LEU A 523 4.71 -30.44 15.99
C LEU A 523 5.81 -30.62 17.05
N GLY A 524 5.56 -30.20 18.29
CA GLY A 524 6.51 -30.29 19.39
C GLY A 524 6.75 -31.72 19.87
N ASP A 525 5.69 -32.52 20.00
CA ASP A 525 5.75 -33.92 20.45
C ASP A 525 6.45 -34.81 19.41
N ALA A 526 6.20 -34.57 18.12
CA ALA A 526 6.81 -35.30 17.01
C ALA A 526 8.02 -34.59 16.40
N TRP A 527 8.65 -33.66 17.12
CA TRP A 527 9.74 -32.83 16.58
C TRP A 527 10.90 -33.64 15.99
N GLY A 528 11.31 -34.72 16.66
CA GLY A 528 12.39 -35.60 16.18
C GLY A 528 12.09 -36.23 14.81
N TYR A 529 10.84 -36.63 14.57
CA TYR A 529 10.40 -37.13 13.27
C TYR A 529 10.47 -36.02 12.21
N HIS A 530 9.90 -34.85 12.51
CA HIS A 530 9.83 -33.73 11.58
C HIS A 530 11.22 -33.21 11.18
N VAL A 531 12.14 -33.05 12.13
CA VAL A 531 13.52 -32.65 11.85
C VAL A 531 14.26 -33.75 11.09
N GLY A 532 14.02 -35.02 11.40
CA GLY A 532 14.57 -36.15 10.63
C GLY A 532 14.17 -36.08 9.16
N VAL A 533 12.88 -35.89 8.86
CA VAL A 533 12.40 -35.78 7.47
C VAL A 533 12.96 -34.55 6.76
N VAL A 534 13.04 -33.40 7.44
CA VAL A 534 13.67 -32.20 6.86
C VAL A 534 15.16 -32.43 6.56
N ALA A 535 15.89 -33.06 7.49
CA ALA A 535 17.29 -33.42 7.28
C ALA A 535 17.48 -34.42 6.14
N GLU A 536 16.57 -35.39 5.97
CA GLU A 536 16.56 -36.31 4.82
C GLU A 536 16.35 -35.56 3.50
N ILE A 537 15.43 -34.60 3.46
CA ILE A 537 15.19 -33.74 2.29
C ILE A 537 16.46 -32.93 1.96
N GLU A 538 17.07 -32.30 2.96
CA GLU A 538 18.32 -31.56 2.75
C GLU A 538 19.47 -32.47 2.28
N ALA A 539 19.58 -33.67 2.85
CA ALA A 539 20.59 -34.65 2.46
C ALA A 539 20.43 -35.10 1.00
N GLN A 540 19.19 -35.22 0.51
CA GLN A 540 18.91 -35.53 -0.90
C GLN A 540 19.40 -34.44 -1.86
N TRP A 541 19.51 -33.18 -1.41
CA TRP A 541 20.02 -32.08 -2.24
C TRP A 541 21.55 -32.06 -2.36
N GLY A 542 22.26 -32.68 -1.40
CA GLY A 542 23.72 -32.78 -1.39
C GLY A 542 24.42 -31.42 -1.56
N GLY A 543 25.48 -31.37 -2.37
CA GLY A 543 26.24 -30.13 -2.65
C GLY A 543 25.48 -29.05 -3.43
N LYS A 544 24.21 -29.30 -3.82
CA LYS A 544 23.34 -28.37 -4.57
C LYS A 544 22.19 -27.84 -3.73
N GLY A 545 22.33 -27.84 -2.40
CA GLY A 545 21.28 -27.42 -1.44
C GLY A 545 20.53 -26.14 -1.82
N LEU A 546 21.25 -25.05 -2.13
CA LEU A 546 20.61 -23.77 -2.50
C LEU A 546 19.84 -23.85 -3.82
N GLN A 547 20.38 -24.55 -4.82
CA GLN A 547 19.72 -24.68 -6.13
C GLN A 547 18.41 -25.45 -6.02
N GLU A 548 18.39 -26.56 -5.27
CA GLU A 548 17.18 -27.35 -5.06
C GLU A 548 16.17 -26.61 -4.17
N ALA A 549 16.62 -25.90 -3.14
CA ALA A 549 15.76 -25.05 -2.32
C ALA A 549 15.03 -23.98 -3.14
N VAL A 550 15.73 -23.30 -4.06
CA VAL A 550 15.15 -22.31 -4.98
C VAL A 550 14.10 -22.94 -5.91
N LYS A 551 14.36 -24.16 -6.42
CA LYS A 551 13.41 -24.91 -7.26
C LYS A 551 12.15 -25.29 -6.50
N VAL A 552 12.26 -25.73 -5.24
CA VAL A 552 11.12 -26.08 -4.38
C VAL A 552 10.18 -24.89 -4.17
N LEU A 553 10.72 -23.67 -4.10
CA LEU A 553 9.93 -22.44 -4.03
C LEU A 553 9.40 -21.95 -5.41
N GLY A 554 9.63 -22.73 -6.46
CA GLY A 554 9.16 -22.50 -7.83
C GLY A 554 9.77 -21.28 -8.52
N VAL A 555 11.02 -20.94 -8.17
CA VAL A 555 11.82 -19.98 -8.93
C VAL A 555 12.55 -20.76 -10.03
N VAL A 556 12.05 -20.62 -11.27
CA VAL A 556 12.59 -21.34 -12.44
C VAL A 556 13.69 -20.51 -13.10
N ALA A 557 14.82 -21.16 -13.42
CA ALA A 557 15.85 -20.58 -14.26
C ALA A 557 15.35 -20.51 -15.72
N GLU A 558 15.32 -19.33 -16.33
CA GLU A 558 15.12 -19.23 -17.78
C GLU A 558 16.31 -19.89 -18.48
N GLY A 559 16.07 -21.02 -19.14
CA GLY A 559 17.01 -21.61 -20.07
C GLY A 559 16.89 -20.95 -21.43
N GLY A 560 17.98 -20.33 -21.91
CA GLY A 560 18.21 -20.05 -23.33
C GLY A 560 17.43 -18.88 -23.92
N VAL A 561 18.19 -17.91 -24.45
CA VAL A 561 17.70 -16.89 -25.39
C VAL A 561 16.92 -17.57 -26.51
N ALA A 562 15.61 -17.32 -26.60
CA ALA A 562 14.88 -17.48 -27.85
C ALA A 562 15.42 -16.41 -28.80
N GLN A 563 16.36 -16.79 -29.67
CA GLN A 563 16.72 -16.01 -30.84
C GLN A 563 15.46 -15.79 -31.67
N GLY A 564 15.28 -14.54 -32.11
CA GLY A 564 14.24 -14.20 -33.06
C GLY A 564 14.39 -15.03 -34.33
N GLY A 565 13.38 -15.82 -34.62
CA GLY A 565 13.09 -16.33 -35.95
C GLY A 565 11.69 -15.84 -36.32
N GLU A 566 11.58 -15.11 -37.41
CA GLU A 566 10.31 -14.90 -38.10
C GLU A 566 9.70 -16.28 -38.39
N GLN A 567 8.57 -16.58 -37.76
CA GLN A 567 7.67 -17.63 -38.20
C GLN A 567 6.23 -17.20 -37.94
N GLU A 568 5.57 -16.89 -39.05
CA GLU A 568 4.18 -17.18 -39.39
C GLU A 568 3.06 -16.90 -38.39
N ARG A 569 2.01 -16.29 -38.95
CA ARG A 569 0.63 -16.26 -38.46
C ARG A 569 0.21 -17.62 -37.88
N ALA A 570 0.44 -17.82 -36.59
CA ALA A 570 -0.20 -18.87 -35.83
C ALA A 570 -1.63 -18.40 -35.51
N VAL A 571 -2.55 -18.77 -36.41
CA VAL A 571 -3.95 -18.98 -36.07
C VAL A 571 -3.97 -19.72 -34.73
N VAL A 572 -4.68 -19.15 -33.75
CA VAL A 572 -4.96 -19.80 -32.47
C VAL A 572 -5.71 -21.09 -32.78
N GLU A 573 -5.00 -22.21 -32.92
CA GLU A 573 -5.57 -23.53 -32.74
C GLU A 573 -6.02 -23.60 -31.28
N ARG A 574 -7.30 -23.27 -31.10
CA ARG A 574 -8.08 -23.67 -29.94
C ARG A 574 -7.77 -25.14 -29.71
N ARG A 575 -7.18 -25.46 -28.56
CA ARG A 575 -7.23 -26.82 -28.00
C ARG A 575 -8.64 -27.34 -28.22
N LYS A 576 -8.78 -28.40 -29.03
CA LYS A 576 -10.05 -29.07 -29.29
C LYS A 576 -10.64 -29.46 -27.94
N ALA A 577 -11.60 -28.65 -27.48
CA ALA A 577 -12.56 -29.09 -26.49
C ALA A 577 -13.19 -30.36 -27.07
N GLY A 578 -13.08 -31.47 -26.33
CA GLY A 578 -13.78 -32.69 -26.68
C GLY A 578 -15.25 -32.38 -26.91
N LYS A 579 -15.82 -32.97 -27.97
CA LYS A 579 -17.22 -32.78 -28.38
C LYS A 579 -18.14 -32.83 -27.14
N PRO A 580 -19.11 -31.90 -26.99
CA PRO A 580 -20.14 -32.06 -25.98
C PRO A 580 -20.88 -33.36 -26.27
N LYS A 581 -20.80 -34.33 -25.36
CA LYS A 581 -21.70 -35.47 -25.39
C LYS A 581 -23.09 -34.94 -25.07
N THR A 582 -23.90 -34.76 -26.10
CA THR A 582 -25.36 -34.62 -26.01
C THR A 582 -25.91 -35.87 -25.30
N ARG A 583 -26.13 -35.79 -23.99
CA ARG A 583 -26.99 -36.74 -23.31
C ARG A 583 -28.41 -36.17 -23.36
N ARG A 584 -29.30 -36.97 -23.94
CA ARG A 584 -30.72 -36.69 -24.17
C ARG A 584 -31.39 -36.11 -22.94
N LEU A 585 -32.37 -35.24 -23.19
CA LEU A 585 -33.40 -34.80 -22.24
C LEU A 585 -33.84 -35.96 -21.33
N PRO A 586 -33.97 -35.76 -20.01
CA PRO A 586 -34.58 -36.76 -19.16
C PRO A 586 -36.02 -37.00 -19.60
N ALA A 587 -36.31 -38.24 -20.00
CA ALA A 587 -37.66 -38.72 -20.21
C ALA A 587 -38.41 -38.72 -18.86
N ARG A 588 -39.71 -38.42 -18.92
CA ARG A 588 -40.65 -38.48 -17.79
C ARG A 588 -40.64 -39.89 -17.20
N VAL A 589 -40.06 -40.06 -16.00
CA VAL A 589 -40.17 -41.31 -15.23
C VAL A 589 -41.35 -41.16 -14.27
N ALA A 590 -42.26 -42.12 -14.31
CA ALA A 590 -43.40 -42.22 -13.41
C ALA A 590 -42.94 -42.35 -11.93
N PRO A 591 -43.72 -41.85 -10.96
CA PRO A 591 -43.34 -41.90 -9.56
C PRO A 591 -43.15 -43.35 -9.06
N PRO A 592 -42.15 -43.61 -8.18
CA PRO A 592 -41.92 -44.94 -7.63
C PRO A 592 -43.14 -45.42 -6.82
N SER A 593 -43.45 -46.70 -7.02
CA SER A 593 -44.49 -47.48 -6.35
C SER A 593 -44.35 -47.43 -4.83
N ARG A 594 -45.49 -47.16 -4.15
CA ARG A 594 -45.67 -47.36 -2.72
C ARG A 594 -45.60 -48.86 -2.43
N ILE A 595 -44.50 -49.34 -1.84
CA ILE A 595 -44.36 -50.49 -0.92
C ILE A 595 -42.86 -50.65 -0.63
N SER A 596 -42.45 -50.48 0.63
CA SER A 596 -41.19 -51.03 1.16
C SER A 596 -41.48 -52.36 1.86
N GLU A 597 -40.49 -53.25 1.87
CA GLU A 597 -40.48 -54.62 2.44
C GLU A 597 -40.63 -54.69 3.98
N SER A 598 -41.33 -53.75 4.60
CA SER A 598 -41.66 -53.79 6.04
C SER A 598 -43.12 -53.44 6.35
N GLY A 599 -43.99 -53.38 5.33
CA GLY A 599 -45.43 -53.50 5.53
C GLY A 599 -46.14 -52.36 6.27
N ARG A 600 -45.66 -51.10 6.20
CA ARG A 600 -46.45 -49.92 6.65
C ARG A 600 -46.26 -48.69 5.73
N PRO A 601 -47.33 -47.97 5.35
CA PRO A 601 -47.25 -46.87 4.37
C PRO A 601 -46.99 -45.49 5.00
N ALA A 602 -46.18 -44.67 4.31
CA ALA A 602 -45.92 -43.26 4.63
C ALA A 602 -46.96 -42.32 3.96
N ARG A 603 -47.45 -41.32 4.71
CA ARG A 603 -48.30 -40.20 4.24
C ARG A 603 -47.49 -38.89 4.14
N PRO A 604 -47.86 -37.94 3.27
CA PRO A 604 -47.19 -36.64 3.14
C PRO A 604 -47.93 -35.48 3.84
N LEU A 605 -47.13 -34.48 4.25
CA LEU A 605 -47.35 -33.03 4.44
C LEU A 605 -48.59 -32.45 5.18
N ILE A 606 -48.28 -31.52 6.10
CA ILE A 606 -49.06 -30.38 6.67
C ILE A 606 -49.65 -30.54 8.09
N THR A 607 -49.58 -29.42 8.84
CA THR A 607 -50.24 -28.99 10.12
C THR A 607 -49.72 -29.61 11.41
N MET A 608 -49.13 -28.82 12.33
CA MET A 608 -49.77 -27.95 13.35
C MET A 608 -50.67 -28.71 14.34
N LEU A 609 -50.23 -28.65 15.59
CA LEU A 609 -50.96 -28.71 16.87
C LEU A 609 -51.52 -30.05 17.38
N ASP A 610 -51.21 -30.22 18.68
CA ASP A 610 -51.89 -30.96 19.75
C ASP A 610 -51.81 -32.50 19.73
N SER A 611 -50.98 -33.07 20.62
CA SER A 611 -51.21 -33.35 22.07
C SER A 611 -52.10 -34.59 22.22
N ASP A 612 -51.51 -35.69 22.69
CA ASP A 612 -51.73 -36.26 24.05
C ASP A 612 -53.11 -36.95 24.12
N ASP A 613 -53.34 -38.13 24.67
CA ASP A 613 -52.66 -39.10 25.54
C ASP A 613 -53.49 -40.41 25.36
N ASP A 614 -53.08 -41.63 25.73
CA ASP A 614 -53.21 -42.28 27.06
C ASP A 614 -53.17 -43.79 26.72
N ASP A 615 -52.60 -44.74 27.44
CA ASP A 615 -52.94 -45.23 28.78
C ASP A 615 -52.09 -46.53 28.94
N ASP A 616 -51.67 -47.07 30.08
CA ASP A 616 -52.09 -46.96 31.47
C ASP A 616 -51.04 -47.73 32.29
N LYS A 617 -50.66 -47.21 33.46
CA LYS A 617 -50.73 -47.97 34.72
C LYS A 617 -50.79 -46.99 35.89
N GLY A 618 -52.03 -46.62 36.22
CA GLY A 618 -52.57 -46.80 37.56
C GLY A 618 -52.52 -45.61 38.51
N LYS A 619 -53.64 -44.88 38.61
CA LYS A 619 -54.65 -45.05 39.68
C LYS A 619 -55.65 -43.89 39.69
N ALA A 620 -56.91 -44.26 39.43
CA ALA A 620 -58.13 -43.92 40.18
C ALA A 620 -58.65 -42.46 40.28
N VAL A 621 -59.80 -42.25 39.61
CA VAL A 621 -61.11 -41.78 40.16
C VAL A 621 -61.56 -40.32 39.94
N LEU A 622 -62.56 -40.20 39.04
CA LEU A 622 -63.84 -39.43 39.04
C LEU A 622 -63.92 -37.88 38.90
N THR A 623 -64.41 -37.47 37.71
CA THR A 623 -65.56 -36.58 37.37
C THR A 623 -65.68 -35.09 37.82
N THR A 624 -65.60 -34.20 36.80
CA THR A 624 -66.47 -33.04 36.41
C THR A 624 -66.83 -31.89 37.41
N PRO A 625 -67.37 -30.72 36.95
CA PRO A 625 -66.91 -29.78 35.92
C PRO A 625 -66.90 -28.27 36.37
N SER A 626 -66.24 -27.41 35.58
CA SER A 626 -66.47 -25.94 35.39
C SER A 626 -66.04 -24.94 36.50
N PRO A 627 -66.03 -23.60 36.25
CA PRO A 627 -65.03 -22.80 35.52
C PRO A 627 -64.40 -21.70 36.43
N PRO A 628 -63.47 -20.85 35.94
CA PRO A 628 -62.35 -20.38 36.76
C PRO A 628 -62.54 -18.99 37.36
N LEU A 629 -62.25 -18.83 38.66
CA LEU A 629 -61.87 -17.54 39.28
C LEU A 629 -61.00 -17.75 40.54
N LYS A 630 -59.81 -17.13 40.49
CA LYS A 630 -59.07 -16.41 41.56
C LYS A 630 -58.30 -17.12 42.70
N MET A 631 -57.14 -16.48 42.96
CA MET A 631 -56.22 -16.48 44.13
C MET A 631 -55.18 -17.61 44.10
N PHE A 632 -53.88 -17.37 43.89
CA PHE A 632 -52.89 -16.56 44.64
C PHE A 632 -51.87 -15.90 43.65
N SER A 633 -51.66 -14.58 43.63
CA SER A 633 -50.77 -13.70 44.44
C SER A 633 -49.24 -13.89 44.29
N HIS A 634 -48.61 -12.90 43.61
CA HIS A 634 -47.34 -12.17 43.87
C HIS A 634 -45.99 -12.95 43.79
N THR A 635 -44.89 -12.47 43.20
CA THR A 635 -44.31 -11.14 42.85
C THR A 635 -43.44 -11.26 41.57
N GLN A 636 -43.63 -10.53 40.47
CA GLN A 636 -43.31 -9.14 40.07
C GLN A 636 -42.04 -9.01 39.17
N ARG A 637 -42.22 -8.22 38.10
CA ARG A 637 -41.63 -8.25 36.74
C ARG A 637 -40.39 -7.33 36.58
N PRO A 638 -39.60 -7.48 35.51
CA PRO A 638 -39.70 -6.46 34.47
C PRO A 638 -39.68 -7.05 33.06
N SER A 639 -40.50 -6.50 32.15
CA SER A 639 -40.37 -6.78 30.72
C SER A 639 -40.87 -5.59 29.87
N PRO A 640 -40.34 -5.43 28.64
CA PRO A 640 -40.56 -4.36 27.65
C PRO A 640 -41.88 -4.63 26.86
N PRO A 641 -42.20 -4.17 25.61
CA PRO A 641 -41.43 -3.56 24.49
C PRO A 641 -42.12 -2.45 23.64
N HIS A 642 -41.41 -2.02 22.56
CA HIS A 642 -41.70 -1.33 21.27
C HIS A 642 -43.17 -1.27 20.72
N PRO A 643 -43.51 -0.70 19.51
CA PRO A 643 -42.81 0.15 18.49
C PRO A 643 -43.66 1.35 17.93
N SER A 644 -43.09 2.19 17.03
CA SER A 644 -43.60 2.50 15.66
C SER A 644 -43.24 3.89 15.07
N SER A 645 -42.80 3.83 13.80
CA SER A 645 -42.78 4.76 12.65
C SER A 645 -42.98 6.29 12.75
N ALA A 646 -41.96 7.00 12.24
CA ALA A 646 -41.96 8.05 11.20
C ALA A 646 -42.99 9.21 11.20
N SER A 647 -42.53 10.45 11.33
CA SER A 647 -42.45 11.43 10.21
C SER A 647 -41.97 12.83 10.67
N SER A 648 -41.28 13.47 9.72
CA SER A 648 -40.81 14.85 9.59
C SER A 648 -41.62 15.98 10.26
N SER A 649 -40.94 16.88 10.99
CA SER A 649 -40.87 18.34 10.73
C SER A 649 -40.28 19.08 11.93
N SER A 650 -39.33 19.99 11.74
CA SER A 650 -39.05 21.06 12.70
C SER A 650 -39.06 22.40 11.96
N ASP A 651 -40.20 23.08 12.08
CA ASP A 651 -40.30 24.54 12.04
C ASP A 651 -39.89 25.06 13.42
N ASP A 652 -39.05 26.09 13.43
CA ASP A 652 -38.82 26.98 14.57
C ASP A 652 -39.97 27.99 14.65
N SER A 653 -40.58 28.16 15.83
CA SER A 653 -41.17 29.43 16.28
C SER A 653 -41.55 29.41 17.75
N ASP A 654 -40.81 30.23 18.50
CA ASP A 654 -41.15 31.13 19.61
C ASP A 654 -42.38 30.92 20.52
N SER A 655 -42.11 31.24 21.80
CA SER A 655 -42.86 32.08 22.74
C SER A 655 -43.45 31.45 24.02
N ASP A 656 -42.88 31.96 25.12
CA ASP A 656 -43.45 32.42 26.39
C ASP A 656 -44.31 31.53 27.31
N ALA A 657 -43.84 31.56 28.58
CA ALA A 657 -44.58 31.84 29.82
C ALA A 657 -44.45 30.76 30.91
N ALA A 658 -43.82 31.16 32.03
CA ALA A 658 -43.77 30.42 33.29
C ALA A 658 -45.13 30.44 34.01
N PRO A 659 -45.44 29.43 34.85
CA PRO A 659 -45.31 29.58 36.31
C PRO A 659 -44.90 28.25 37.01
N ALA A 660 -44.61 28.09 38.29
CA ALA A 660 -44.27 28.92 39.44
C ALA A 660 -43.68 27.96 40.51
N ASP A 661 -42.90 28.54 41.43
CA ASP A 661 -42.50 28.04 42.76
C ASP A 661 -41.88 26.65 42.92
N ASP A 662 -40.54 26.65 42.99
CA ASP A 662 -39.81 25.67 43.78
C ASP A 662 -38.60 26.36 44.43
N ALA A 663 -38.59 26.46 45.76
CA ALA A 663 -37.57 27.15 46.57
C ALA A 663 -36.16 26.54 46.43
N HIS A 664 -36.04 25.39 45.76
CA HIS A 664 -34.77 24.75 45.42
C HIS A 664 -34.20 25.16 44.05
N SER A 665 -34.93 25.95 43.25
CA SER A 665 -34.46 26.41 41.93
C SER A 665 -33.37 27.49 42.05
N ILE A 666 -33.48 28.41 43.01
CA ILE A 666 -32.53 29.51 43.22
C ILE A 666 -31.18 28.98 43.69
N HIS A 667 -31.15 28.02 44.62
CA HIS A 667 -29.90 27.41 45.07
C HIS A 667 -29.23 26.56 43.99
N ARG A 668 -30.00 25.92 43.10
CA ARG A 668 -29.47 25.21 41.91
C ARG A 668 -28.92 26.16 40.86
N LEU A 669 -29.59 27.28 40.60
CA LEU A 669 -29.11 28.32 39.69
C LEU A 669 -27.88 29.04 40.24
N ALA A 670 -27.85 29.33 41.55
CA ALA A 670 -26.70 29.89 42.22
C ALA A 670 -25.53 28.90 42.17
N ALA A 671 -25.74 27.62 42.46
CA ALA A 671 -24.74 26.55 42.32
C ALA A 671 -24.25 26.41 40.87
N SER A 672 -25.12 26.52 39.86
CA SER A 672 -24.73 26.41 38.46
C SER A 672 -23.98 27.63 37.93
N LEU A 673 -24.21 28.82 38.50
CA LEU A 673 -23.53 30.05 38.13
C LEU A 673 -22.23 30.29 38.91
N SER A 674 -22.12 29.76 40.13
CA SER A 674 -20.95 29.93 41.02
C SER A 674 -20.05 28.70 41.12
N GLY A 675 -20.49 27.53 40.63
CA GLY A 675 -19.70 26.29 40.62
C GLY A 675 -19.64 25.55 41.97
N LEU A 676 -20.42 25.96 42.96
CA LEU A 676 -20.49 25.35 44.30
C LEU A 676 -21.48 24.17 44.34
N SER A 677 -21.34 23.28 45.34
CA SER A 677 -22.30 22.21 45.60
C SER A 677 -23.64 22.77 46.09
N PRO A 678 -24.80 22.13 45.79
CA PRO A 678 -26.12 22.59 46.22
C PRO A 678 -26.26 22.79 47.74
N ASN A 679 -25.50 22.03 48.55
CA ASN A 679 -25.47 22.15 50.01
C ASN A 679 -24.58 23.30 50.52
N ASP A 680 -23.61 23.76 49.73
CA ASP A 680 -22.76 24.90 50.10
C ASP A 680 -23.43 26.23 49.73
N ALA A 681 -24.22 26.23 48.65
CA ALA A 681 -25.02 27.37 48.21
C ALA A 681 -26.18 27.72 49.18
N SER A 682 -26.64 26.78 50.00
CA SER A 682 -27.65 27.04 51.03
C SER A 682 -27.07 27.67 52.30
N SER A 683 -25.80 27.40 52.62
CA SER A 683 -25.07 28.01 53.75
C SER A 683 -24.84 29.52 53.55
N ILE A 684 -24.58 29.94 52.30
CA ILE A 684 -24.28 31.34 51.96
C ILE A 684 -25.54 32.21 51.90
N LEU A 685 -26.69 31.62 51.61
CA LEU A 685 -27.97 32.32 51.40
C LEU A 685 -28.90 32.26 52.63
N GLY A 686 -28.45 31.67 53.74
CA GLY A 686 -29.20 31.63 55.00
C GLY A 686 -29.24 33.00 55.69
N PRO A 687 -30.38 33.43 56.25
CA PRO A 687 -30.49 34.73 56.89
C PRO A 687 -29.76 34.73 58.23
N GLN A 688 -28.65 35.49 58.34
CA GLN A 688 -28.14 35.94 59.63
C GLN A 688 -28.62 37.37 59.95
N PRO A 689 -28.96 37.69 61.22
CA PRO A 689 -29.51 38.99 61.58
C PRO A 689 -28.48 40.13 61.55
N LEU A 690 -29.01 41.31 61.25
CA LEU A 690 -28.36 42.60 61.03
C LEU A 690 -27.53 43.13 62.22
N HIS A 691 -26.32 43.63 61.93
CA HIS A 691 -25.69 44.72 62.70
C HIS A 691 -25.08 45.78 61.75
N PRO A 692 -25.16 47.09 62.05
CA PRO A 692 -24.99 48.14 61.04
C PRO A 692 -23.59 48.78 60.98
N ALA A 693 -23.16 49.02 59.73
CA ALA A 693 -22.48 50.19 59.17
C ALA A 693 -21.20 50.80 59.82
N LYS A 694 -20.15 50.97 58.98
CA LYS A 694 -19.44 52.26 58.81
C LYS A 694 -18.62 52.34 57.50
N PRO A 695 -18.47 53.52 56.86
CA PRO A 695 -17.88 53.66 55.52
C PRO A 695 -16.47 54.29 55.48
N ARG A 696 -15.76 53.99 54.37
CA ARG A 696 -14.72 54.76 53.63
C ARG A 696 -13.44 55.29 54.32
N ALA A 697 -12.28 54.95 53.74
CA ALA A 697 -11.14 55.83 53.38
C ALA A 697 -10.05 54.99 52.66
N HIS A 698 -9.66 55.26 51.40
CA HIS A 698 -8.63 56.20 50.90
C HIS A 698 -7.16 55.90 51.28
N ALA A 699 -6.35 55.63 50.23
CA ALA A 699 -4.92 55.97 50.06
C ALA A 699 -3.93 55.28 51.03
N GLN A 700 -2.64 55.03 50.77
CA GLN A 700 -1.71 55.16 49.66
C GLN A 700 -0.41 54.43 50.12
N THR A 701 0.47 54.14 49.16
CA THR A 701 1.96 54.10 49.28
C THR A 701 2.70 52.95 49.99
N SER A 702 3.52 52.31 49.15
CA SER A 702 4.97 52.03 49.27
C SER A 702 5.51 50.82 50.05
N LYS A 703 6.23 49.98 49.28
CA LYS A 703 7.58 49.40 49.47
C LYS A 703 8.00 49.19 50.94
N LEU A 704 8.49 48.04 51.35
CA LEU A 704 9.71 47.41 50.85
C LEU A 704 9.93 46.11 51.65
N THR A 705 10.48 45.10 50.96
CA THR A 705 11.33 44.00 51.46
C THR A 705 10.82 42.97 52.47
N ASP A 706 11.07 41.73 52.03
CA ASP A 706 11.47 40.56 52.81
C ASP A 706 10.35 39.66 53.31
N LEU A 707 10.22 38.51 52.64
CA LEU A 707 10.26 37.17 53.27
C LEU A 707 10.01 36.12 52.19
N ASP A 708 11.07 35.80 51.44
CA ASP A 708 11.27 34.45 50.87
C ASP A 708 11.53 33.47 52.02
N ALA A 709 10.52 33.25 52.85
CA ALA A 709 10.56 32.27 53.93
C ALA A 709 9.14 31.87 54.32
N ASP A 710 8.42 31.24 53.40
CA ASP A 710 7.55 30.10 53.73
C ASP A 710 7.14 29.36 52.45
N ARG A 711 7.76 28.18 52.26
CA ARG A 711 7.21 27.10 51.45
C ARG A 711 5.94 26.61 52.16
N ASP A 712 4.86 26.44 51.41
CA ASP A 712 3.60 25.79 51.81
C ASP A 712 2.50 26.67 52.45
N ALA A 713 2.20 27.83 51.86
CA ALA A 713 0.91 28.51 52.06
C ALA A 713 -0.01 28.35 50.82
N HIS A 714 -0.85 27.31 50.83
CA HIS A 714 -1.95 27.13 49.89
C HIS A 714 -3.08 28.16 50.14
N ALA A 715 -2.99 29.35 49.53
CA ALA A 715 -4.15 30.20 49.32
C ALA A 715 -4.69 29.96 47.89
N PRO A 716 -5.98 29.64 47.69
CA PRO A 716 -6.54 29.49 46.36
C PRO A 716 -6.52 30.84 45.65
N GLN A 717 -5.70 30.96 44.61
CA GLN A 717 -5.73 32.12 43.72
C GLN A 717 -7.08 32.14 43.01
N PHE A 718 -7.95 33.11 43.37
CA PHE A 718 -9.16 33.39 42.59
C PHE A 718 -8.74 33.83 41.19
N HIS A 719 -8.93 32.94 40.22
CA HIS A 719 -8.60 33.20 38.83
C HIS A 719 -9.49 34.35 38.34
N THR A 720 -8.86 35.44 37.92
CA THR A 720 -9.55 36.55 37.25
C THR A 720 -10.23 36.01 35.99
N LYS A 721 -11.54 36.29 35.81
CA LYS A 721 -12.31 35.84 34.64
C LYS A 721 -11.59 36.21 33.34
N THR A 722 -11.29 35.22 32.51
CA THR A 722 -10.69 35.42 31.19
C THR A 722 -11.61 36.29 30.33
N ALA A 723 -11.09 37.40 29.79
CA ALA A 723 -11.86 38.31 28.95
C ALA A 723 -12.21 37.66 27.60
N THR A 724 -13.35 38.04 27.01
CA THR A 724 -13.77 37.57 25.69
C THR A 724 -12.73 37.93 24.62
N PRO A 725 -12.29 36.98 23.78
CA PRO A 725 -11.24 37.24 22.81
C PRO A 725 -11.71 38.25 21.76
N VAL A 726 -10.87 39.26 21.51
CA VAL A 726 -11.09 40.32 20.51
C VAL A 726 -10.24 40.08 19.27
N TYR A 727 -9.09 39.41 19.40
CA TYR A 727 -8.15 39.11 18.33
C TYR A 727 -8.14 37.62 17.97
N ILE A 728 -7.96 37.29 16.69
CA ILE A 728 -7.86 35.93 16.18
C ILE A 728 -6.68 35.19 16.83
N ALA A 729 -5.56 35.88 17.03
CA ALA A 729 -4.37 35.35 17.70
C ALA A 729 -4.63 34.87 19.15
N GLN A 730 -5.71 35.33 19.78
CA GLN A 730 -6.08 34.90 21.14
C GLN A 730 -6.85 33.57 21.15
N LEU A 731 -7.45 33.16 20.02
CA LEU A 731 -8.28 31.96 19.97
C LEU A 731 -7.45 30.68 20.16
N ALA A 732 -6.34 30.52 19.43
CA ALA A 732 -5.54 29.29 19.50
C ALA A 732 -4.94 29.03 20.90
N PRO A 733 -4.35 30.01 21.61
CA PRO A 733 -3.91 29.84 22.99
C PRO A 733 -5.04 29.41 23.94
N LEU A 734 -6.23 30.00 23.83
CA LEU A 734 -7.38 29.65 24.66
C LEU A 734 -7.89 28.23 24.38
N LEU A 735 -7.92 27.82 23.11
CA LEU A 735 -8.31 26.46 22.71
C LEU A 735 -7.30 25.39 23.17
N ARG A 736 -6.03 25.75 23.36
CA ARG A 736 -4.98 24.85 23.90
C ARG A 736 -4.88 24.86 25.41
N SER A 737 -5.64 25.71 26.09
CA SER A 737 -5.62 25.77 27.56
C SER A 737 -6.15 24.47 28.16
N SER A 738 -5.78 24.20 29.42
CA SER A 738 -6.35 23.09 30.19
C SER A 738 -7.68 23.44 30.88
N SER A 739 -8.22 24.64 30.62
CA SER A 739 -9.39 25.19 31.29
C SER A 739 -10.65 25.01 30.45
N ARG A 740 -11.67 24.32 31.01
CA ARG A 740 -12.99 24.15 30.37
C ARG A 740 -13.61 25.48 29.99
N SER A 741 -13.51 26.51 30.84
CA SER A 741 -14.14 27.81 30.60
C SER A 741 -13.50 28.53 29.43
N ASP A 742 -12.18 28.43 29.29
CA ASP A 742 -11.42 29.13 28.25
C ASP A 742 -11.64 28.48 26.87
N ILE A 743 -11.62 27.13 26.80
CA ILE A 743 -11.95 26.39 25.58
C ILE A 743 -13.38 26.70 25.15
N ARG A 744 -14.33 26.67 26.09
CA ARG A 744 -15.75 26.98 25.81
C ARG A 744 -15.92 28.42 25.31
N LEU A 745 -15.26 29.39 25.97
CA LEU A 745 -15.28 30.80 25.57
C LEU A 745 -14.72 30.98 24.15
N ALA A 746 -13.59 30.35 23.85
CA ALA A 746 -12.95 30.44 22.54
C ALA A 746 -13.80 29.80 21.44
N LEU A 747 -14.40 28.63 21.68
CA LEU A 747 -15.30 27.98 20.71
C LEU A 747 -16.54 28.81 20.42
N HIS A 748 -17.17 29.41 21.44
CA HIS A 748 -18.31 30.30 21.24
C HIS A 748 -17.93 31.57 20.46
N ALA A 749 -16.73 32.10 20.68
CA ALA A 749 -16.28 33.34 20.03
C ALA A 749 -15.69 33.13 18.62
N ALA A 750 -15.19 31.94 18.30
CA ALA A 750 -14.38 31.70 17.10
C ALA A 750 -15.11 32.05 15.78
N ALA A 751 -16.23 31.38 15.48
CA ALA A 751 -16.93 31.58 14.20
C ALA A 751 -17.43 33.02 14.01
N PRO A 752 -18.12 33.67 14.98
CA PRO A 752 -18.54 35.06 14.84
C PRO A 752 -17.36 36.04 14.70
N LEU A 753 -16.24 35.78 15.39
CA LEU A 753 -15.07 36.65 15.33
C LEU A 753 -14.37 36.55 13.97
N ILE A 754 -14.22 35.34 13.43
CA ILE A 754 -13.67 35.10 12.09
C ILE A 754 -14.57 35.76 11.04
N GLN A 755 -15.89 35.57 11.11
CA GLN A 755 -16.85 36.20 10.19
C GLN A 755 -16.73 37.72 10.19
N ARG A 756 -16.65 38.33 11.38
CA ARG A 756 -16.51 39.79 11.50
C ARG A 756 -15.20 40.29 10.91
N LYS A 757 -14.11 39.54 11.09
CA LYS A 757 -12.75 39.93 10.71
C LYS A 757 -12.28 39.43 9.34
N ARG A 758 -13.13 38.71 8.59
CA ARG A 758 -12.78 38.25 7.23
C ARG A 758 -12.69 39.36 6.19
N SER A 759 -13.28 40.53 6.47
CA SER A 759 -13.23 41.68 5.57
C SER A 759 -11.84 42.33 5.57
N ALA A 760 -11.41 42.83 4.41
CA ALA A 760 -10.14 43.54 4.23
C ALA A 760 -9.95 44.76 5.17
N LEU A 761 -11.04 45.26 5.78
CA LEU A 761 -11.02 46.35 6.76
C LEU A 761 -10.23 46.03 8.04
N PHE A 762 -10.03 44.76 8.38
CA PHE A 762 -9.33 44.32 9.59
C PHE A 762 -7.88 43.86 9.33
N GLY A 763 -7.30 44.21 8.17
CA GLY A 763 -5.93 43.84 7.81
C GLY A 763 -5.75 42.34 7.55
N ALA A 764 -4.54 41.82 7.77
CA ALA A 764 -4.17 40.43 7.50
C ALA A 764 -4.33 39.49 8.71
N GLU A 765 -5.02 39.92 9.78
CA GLU A 765 -5.06 39.21 11.08
C GLU A 765 -5.58 37.76 10.96
N VAL A 766 -6.63 37.52 10.17
CA VAL A 766 -7.15 36.16 9.94
C VAL A 766 -6.13 35.33 9.16
N ALA A 767 -5.49 35.90 8.13
CA ALA A 767 -4.52 35.22 7.29
C ALA A 767 -3.25 34.81 8.06
N GLU A 768 -2.72 35.71 8.90
CA GLU A 768 -1.53 35.47 9.72
C GLU A 768 -1.72 34.34 10.74
N ASN A 769 -2.94 34.15 11.23
CA ASN A 769 -3.27 33.15 12.25
C ASN A 769 -3.97 31.90 11.69
N ALA A 770 -4.27 31.86 10.39
CA ALA A 770 -5.13 30.84 9.78
C ALA A 770 -4.59 29.41 9.96
N VAL A 771 -3.28 29.21 9.74
CA VAL A 771 -2.67 27.88 9.85
C VAL A 771 -2.70 27.37 11.29
N ASP A 772 -2.25 28.21 12.23
CA ASP A 772 -2.17 27.85 13.65
C ASP A 772 -3.56 27.55 14.25
N LEU A 773 -4.54 28.39 13.93
CA LEU A 773 -5.92 28.21 14.38
C LEU A 773 -6.56 26.98 13.73
N CYS A 774 -6.34 26.74 12.43
CA CYS A 774 -6.85 25.55 11.74
C CYS A 774 -6.31 24.26 12.38
N LEU A 775 -4.99 24.14 12.55
CA LEU A 775 -4.35 22.98 13.18
C LEU A 775 -4.87 22.76 14.61
N THR A 776 -5.08 23.85 15.36
CA THR A 776 -5.64 23.78 16.71
C THR A 776 -7.07 23.26 16.70
N LEU A 777 -7.94 23.80 15.84
CA LEU A 777 -9.33 23.41 15.76
C LEU A 777 -9.50 21.94 15.35
N VAL A 778 -8.71 21.44 14.39
CA VAL A 778 -8.84 20.05 13.93
C VAL A 778 -8.24 19.03 14.89
N ALA A 779 -7.21 19.40 15.65
CA ALA A 779 -6.63 18.56 16.69
C ALA A 779 -7.42 18.58 18.01
N LEU A 780 -8.33 19.55 18.20
CA LEU A 780 -9.08 19.72 19.44
C LEU A 780 -10.03 18.54 19.71
N HIS A 781 -10.00 18.00 20.92
CA HIS A 781 -10.90 16.95 21.40
C HIS A 781 -11.87 17.46 22.47
N ASP A 782 -13.07 16.89 22.54
CA ASP A 782 -14.04 17.21 23.60
C ASP A 782 -13.71 16.45 24.90
N SER A 783 -12.61 16.81 25.55
CA SER A 783 -12.18 16.18 26.80
C SER A 783 -13.09 16.50 28.00
N PHE A 784 -13.94 17.52 27.89
CA PHE A 784 -14.75 18.00 29.00
C PHE A 784 -16.26 17.74 28.82
N GLY A 785 -16.75 17.41 27.63
CA GLY A 785 -18.19 17.32 27.37
C GLY A 785 -18.81 18.72 27.27
N ILE A 786 -18.29 19.56 26.37
CA ILE A 786 -18.81 20.90 26.12
C ILE A 786 -20.05 20.78 25.22
N SER A 787 -21.19 21.31 25.68
CA SER A 787 -22.43 21.27 24.89
C SER A 787 -22.25 21.96 23.54
N GLY A 788 -22.63 21.29 22.46
CA GLY A 788 -22.49 21.80 21.09
C GLY A 788 -21.06 21.92 20.59
N PHE A 789 -20.08 21.28 21.22
CA PHE A 789 -18.66 21.33 20.86
C PHE A 789 -18.41 21.11 19.37
N GLU A 790 -18.89 19.98 18.84
CA GLU A 790 -18.67 19.60 17.44
C GLU A 790 -19.28 20.60 16.44
N ARG A 791 -20.44 21.17 16.80
CA ARG A 791 -21.11 22.19 16.00
C ARG A 791 -20.26 23.47 15.96
N MET A 792 -19.83 24.00 17.11
CA MET A 792 -19.03 25.22 17.19
C MET A 792 -17.66 25.04 16.54
N ARG A 793 -17.01 23.88 16.73
CA ARG A 793 -15.74 23.54 16.09
C ARG A 793 -15.87 23.53 14.56
N ARG A 794 -16.91 22.87 14.05
CA ARG A 794 -17.20 22.80 12.61
C ARG A 794 -17.51 24.18 12.03
N GLU A 795 -18.35 24.97 12.69
CA GLU A 795 -18.65 26.35 12.29
C GLU A 795 -17.38 27.20 12.23
N ALA A 796 -16.48 27.09 13.23
CA ALA A 796 -15.21 27.81 13.21
C ALA A 796 -14.30 27.39 12.04
N VAL A 797 -14.17 26.08 11.77
CA VAL A 797 -13.40 25.57 10.61
C VAL A 797 -14.01 26.03 9.29
N ARG A 798 -15.35 25.98 9.15
CA ARG A 798 -16.06 26.48 7.98
C ARG A 798 -15.76 27.96 7.75
N GLU A 799 -15.95 28.80 8.76
CA GLU A 799 -15.74 30.24 8.62
C GLU A 799 -14.28 30.59 8.32
N LEU A 800 -13.34 29.85 8.89
CA LEU A 800 -11.91 30.01 8.60
C LEU A 800 -11.60 29.62 7.15
N ALA A 801 -12.18 28.52 6.66
CA ALA A 801 -12.03 28.06 5.27
C ALA A 801 -12.72 29.00 4.27
N VAL A 802 -13.84 29.64 4.63
CA VAL A 802 -14.46 30.69 3.80
C VAL A 802 -13.61 31.96 3.79
N ALA A 803 -13.02 32.34 4.93
CA ALA A 803 -12.21 33.55 5.03
C ALA A 803 -10.84 33.43 4.35
N GLN A 804 -10.22 32.25 4.36
CA GLN A 804 -8.88 31.99 3.81
C GLN A 804 -8.81 30.63 3.09
N PRO A 805 -9.54 30.45 1.96
CA PRO A 805 -9.72 29.14 1.33
C PRO A 805 -8.40 28.50 0.87
N ARG A 806 -7.52 29.27 0.19
CA ARG A 806 -6.24 28.76 -0.34
C ARG A 806 -5.34 28.16 0.74
N VAL A 807 -5.29 28.77 1.91
CA VAL A 807 -4.44 28.33 3.02
C VAL A 807 -5.11 27.20 3.80
N VAL A 808 -6.34 27.43 4.24
CA VAL A 808 -7.02 26.55 5.20
C VAL A 808 -7.42 25.24 4.56
N VAL A 809 -7.98 25.26 3.35
CA VAL A 809 -8.37 24.03 2.64
C VAL A 809 -7.12 23.22 2.25
N GLY A 810 -6.01 23.89 1.90
CA GLY A 810 -4.73 23.23 1.70
C GLY A 810 -4.26 22.48 2.96
N VAL A 811 -4.36 23.11 4.13
CA VAL A 811 -4.07 22.46 5.42
C VAL A 811 -5.02 21.29 5.67
N LEU A 812 -6.34 21.45 5.47
CA LEU A 812 -7.32 20.39 5.68
C LEU A 812 -7.09 19.19 4.74
N ALA A 813 -6.79 19.45 3.47
CA ALA A 813 -6.48 18.43 2.48
C ALA A 813 -5.20 17.66 2.85
N GLU A 814 -4.18 18.34 3.39
CA GLU A 814 -2.96 17.70 3.87
C GLU A 814 -3.21 16.88 5.15
N GLN A 815 -3.81 17.50 6.16
CA GLN A 815 -3.96 16.93 7.49
C GLN A 815 -4.97 15.77 7.52
N SER A 816 -5.99 15.77 6.65
CA SER A 816 -6.96 14.67 6.58
C SER A 816 -6.36 13.32 6.16
N PHE A 817 -5.13 13.30 5.62
CA PHE A 817 -4.37 12.09 5.31
C PHE A 817 -3.28 11.76 6.36
N GLY A 818 -3.22 12.51 7.46
CA GLY A 818 -2.34 12.22 8.59
C GLY A 818 -2.83 11.06 9.46
N SER A 819 -1.92 10.17 9.86
CA SER A 819 -2.21 9.02 10.71
C SER A 819 -2.57 9.40 12.16
N GLN A 820 -2.25 10.61 12.58
CA GLN A 820 -2.49 11.13 13.94
C GLN A 820 -3.95 11.49 14.23
N TYR A 821 -4.79 11.65 13.20
CA TYR A 821 -6.19 12.02 13.38
C TYR A 821 -7.10 10.80 13.46
N SER A 822 -8.24 10.94 14.12
CA SER A 822 -9.33 9.96 14.11
C SER A 822 -10.22 10.09 12.87
N ASP A 823 -11.02 9.06 12.57
CA ASP A 823 -12.01 9.10 11.48
C ASP A 823 -13.07 10.21 11.68
N VAL A 824 -13.44 10.50 12.94
CA VAL A 824 -14.36 11.59 13.27
C VAL A 824 -13.74 12.95 12.96
N GLN A 825 -12.46 13.15 13.28
CA GLN A 825 -11.74 14.39 12.94
C GLN A 825 -11.58 14.55 11.42
N ARG A 826 -11.22 13.48 10.71
CA ARG A 826 -11.14 13.47 9.24
C ARG A 826 -12.49 13.83 8.60
N ALA A 827 -13.57 13.20 9.07
CA ALA A 827 -14.92 13.53 8.62
C ALA A 827 -15.27 14.99 8.91
N GLY A 828 -14.92 15.52 10.09
CA GLY A 828 -15.10 16.92 10.44
C GLY A 828 -14.35 17.88 9.51
N MET A 829 -13.11 17.55 9.11
CA MET A 829 -12.34 18.32 8.14
C MET A 829 -13.03 18.34 6.78
N TRP A 830 -13.44 17.18 6.24
CA TRP A 830 -14.10 17.10 4.93
C TRP A 830 -15.46 17.79 4.91
N VAL A 831 -16.25 17.68 5.98
CA VAL A 831 -17.51 18.42 6.12
C VAL A 831 -17.25 19.94 6.11
N GLY A 832 -16.21 20.42 6.80
CA GLY A 832 -15.82 21.83 6.74
C GLY A 832 -15.42 22.29 5.33
N VAL A 833 -14.74 21.44 4.56
CA VAL A 833 -14.43 21.69 3.15
C VAL A 833 -15.71 21.79 2.31
N VAL A 834 -16.65 20.86 2.48
CA VAL A 834 -17.94 20.88 1.75
C VAL A 834 -18.79 22.10 2.10
N GLU A 835 -18.93 22.41 3.39
CA GLU A 835 -19.74 23.55 3.83
C GLU A 835 -19.15 24.88 3.34
N SER A 836 -17.82 25.05 3.39
CA SER A 836 -17.17 26.25 2.87
C SER A 836 -17.31 26.38 1.34
N ALA A 837 -17.20 25.27 0.61
CA ALA A 837 -17.47 25.23 -0.83
C ALA A 837 -18.91 25.65 -1.15
N GLY A 838 -19.90 25.17 -0.40
CA GLY A 838 -21.31 25.56 -0.58
C GLY A 838 -21.55 27.07 -0.39
N VAL A 839 -20.93 27.66 0.65
CA VAL A 839 -21.01 29.10 0.93
C VAL A 839 -20.39 29.93 -0.20
N LEU A 840 -19.22 29.52 -0.70
CA LEU A 840 -18.50 30.22 -1.78
C LEU A 840 -19.20 30.04 -3.13
N ALA A 841 -19.78 28.87 -3.40
CA ALA A 841 -20.57 28.60 -4.60
C ALA A 841 -21.97 29.26 -4.59
N GLY A 842 -22.32 30.02 -3.54
CA GLY A 842 -23.61 30.70 -3.44
C GLY A 842 -24.81 29.79 -3.16
N VAL A 843 -24.58 28.52 -2.80
CA VAL A 843 -25.64 27.55 -2.52
C VAL A 843 -26.03 27.62 -1.04
N GLY A 844 -27.13 28.31 -0.74
CA GLY A 844 -27.72 28.30 0.60
C GLY A 844 -28.50 27.01 0.88
N GLY A 845 -28.08 26.21 1.85
CA GLY A 845 -28.83 25.04 2.36
C GLY A 845 -28.05 23.72 2.38
N ASP A 846 -28.77 22.61 2.55
CA ASP A 846 -28.22 21.24 2.62
C ASP A 846 -27.62 20.82 1.25
N VAL A 847 -26.28 20.80 1.20
CA VAL A 847 -25.50 20.36 0.03
C VAL A 847 -25.01 18.92 0.23
N GLY A 848 -25.93 18.01 0.53
CA GLY A 848 -25.62 16.60 0.77
C GLY A 848 -25.47 15.75 -0.51
N ALA A 849 -24.65 14.69 -0.44
CA ALA A 849 -24.45 13.75 -1.55
C ALA A 849 -25.74 13.03 -1.98
N GLU A 850 -26.70 12.81 -1.08
CA GLU A 850 -28.01 12.21 -1.42
C GLU A 850 -28.85 13.12 -2.33
N ARG A 851 -28.74 14.45 -2.16
CA ARG A 851 -29.37 15.42 -3.06
C ARG A 851 -28.73 15.36 -4.45
N VAL A 852 -27.39 15.33 -4.50
CA VAL A 852 -26.64 15.16 -5.75
C VAL A 852 -27.06 13.88 -6.47
N ALA A 853 -27.12 12.75 -5.76
CA ALA A 853 -27.56 11.48 -6.32
C ALA A 853 -28.97 11.57 -6.91
N ARG A 854 -29.93 12.14 -6.17
CA ARG A 854 -31.31 12.31 -6.62
C ARG A 854 -31.40 13.15 -7.89
N ASP A 855 -30.62 14.23 -7.95
CA ASP A 855 -30.63 15.16 -9.09
C ASP A 855 -30.02 14.51 -10.34
N VAL A 856 -28.91 13.76 -10.20
CA VAL A 856 -28.28 13.01 -11.30
C VAL A 856 -29.21 11.90 -11.80
N ILE A 857 -29.79 11.09 -10.90
CA ILE A 857 -30.73 10.02 -11.26
C ILE A 857 -31.92 10.60 -12.03
N ARG A 858 -32.51 11.70 -11.55
CA ARG A 858 -33.64 12.36 -12.21
C ARG A 858 -33.26 12.84 -13.62
N ARG A 859 -32.05 13.37 -13.82
CA ARG A 859 -31.58 13.79 -15.15
C ARG A 859 -31.36 12.60 -16.08
N ALA A 860 -30.72 11.54 -15.61
CA ALA A 860 -30.52 10.31 -16.39
C ALA A 860 -31.86 9.67 -16.80
N GLN A 861 -32.83 9.60 -15.88
CA GLN A 861 -34.20 9.11 -16.14
C GLN A 861 -34.90 9.95 -17.20
N ARG A 862 -34.89 11.29 -17.09
CA ARG A 862 -35.52 12.18 -18.07
C ARG A 862 -34.99 11.95 -19.49
N VAL A 863 -33.69 11.73 -19.63
CA VAL A 863 -33.08 11.46 -20.94
C VAL A 863 -33.44 10.07 -21.45
N GLY A 864 -33.42 9.05 -20.59
CA GLY A 864 -33.86 7.70 -20.94
C GLY A 864 -35.33 7.65 -21.38
N GLU A 865 -36.21 8.36 -20.69
CA GLU A 865 -37.64 8.48 -21.02
C GLU A 865 -37.88 9.14 -22.38
N GLN A 866 -37.05 10.12 -22.77
CA GLN A 866 -37.13 10.77 -24.08
C GLN A 866 -36.78 9.82 -25.23
N GLY A 867 -35.96 8.79 -24.98
CA GLY A 867 -35.57 7.78 -25.95
C GLY A 867 -36.63 6.71 -26.23
N VAL A 868 -37.66 6.57 -25.37
CA VAL A 868 -38.72 5.56 -25.52
C VAL A 868 -40.00 6.20 -26.07
N PRO A 869 -40.41 5.91 -27.33
CA PRO A 869 -41.54 6.58 -27.98
C PRO A 869 -42.89 6.42 -27.26
N GLN A 870 -43.10 5.31 -26.55
CA GLN A 870 -44.33 5.01 -25.80
C GLN A 870 -44.45 5.89 -24.54
N MET A 871 -43.39 6.00 -23.74
CA MET A 871 -43.36 6.86 -22.55
C MET A 871 -43.40 8.35 -22.88
N ARG A 872 -42.79 8.76 -24.02
CA ARG A 872 -42.88 10.14 -24.53
C ARG A 872 -44.33 10.55 -24.83
N ARG A 873 -45.15 9.62 -25.36
CA ARG A 873 -46.58 9.86 -25.63
C ARG A 873 -47.40 9.93 -24.35
N GLU A 874 -47.20 9.00 -23.41
CA GLU A 874 -47.89 9.01 -22.11
C GLU A 874 -47.61 10.27 -21.29
N ARG A 875 -46.36 10.76 -21.26
CA ARG A 875 -46.04 12.01 -20.54
C ARG A 875 -46.62 13.25 -21.21
N GLN A 876 -46.64 13.31 -22.54
CA GLN A 876 -47.28 14.41 -23.26
C GLN A 876 -48.80 14.45 -23.02
N LEU A 877 -49.42 13.30 -22.71
CA LEU A 877 -50.81 13.19 -22.28
C LEU A 877 -51.03 13.64 -20.81
N HIS A 878 -50.04 13.45 -19.93
CA HIS A 878 -50.13 13.84 -18.50
C HIS A 878 -49.74 15.29 -18.18
N VAL A 879 -49.09 16.03 -19.09
CA VAL A 879 -48.63 17.42 -18.86
C VAL A 879 -49.73 18.48 -19.04
N ALA A 880 -50.96 18.09 -19.40
CA ALA A 880 -52.05 19.04 -19.57
C ALA A 880 -52.77 19.49 -18.27
N ALA A 881 -52.45 18.92 -17.09
CA ALA A 881 -53.33 19.07 -15.91
C ALA A 881 -52.76 19.88 -14.71
N THR A 882 -51.54 20.40 -14.73
CA THR A 882 -50.99 21.16 -13.59
C THR A 882 -50.08 22.32 -14.00
N ALA A 883 -50.56 23.18 -14.89
CA ALA A 883 -50.01 24.54 -15.04
C ALA A 883 -50.81 25.50 -14.16
N GLY A 884 -50.46 25.59 -12.88
CA GLY A 884 -51.20 26.42 -11.92
C GLY A 884 -50.37 26.91 -10.74
N ARG A 885 -50.09 28.23 -10.77
CA ARG A 885 -49.76 29.15 -9.65
C ARG A 885 -48.35 29.11 -9.05
N GLY A 886 -47.74 30.31 -9.03
CA GLY A 886 -46.76 30.68 -8.00
C GLY A 886 -45.44 31.29 -8.48
N ARG A 887 -45.40 32.17 -9.49
CA ARG A 887 -44.20 32.99 -9.75
C ARG A 887 -44.20 34.17 -8.76
N LEU A 888 -43.67 33.93 -7.56
CA LEU A 888 -43.35 35.00 -6.61
C LEU A 888 -42.05 35.67 -7.07
N VAL A 889 -42.11 36.99 -7.28
CA VAL A 889 -40.96 37.83 -7.58
C VAL A 889 -40.01 37.80 -6.38
N GLN A 890 -38.84 37.17 -6.53
CA GLN A 890 -37.72 37.35 -5.61
C GLN A 890 -36.97 38.62 -6.01
N LEU A 891 -36.97 39.61 -5.11
CA LEU A 891 -36.09 40.77 -5.16
C LEU A 891 -34.63 40.28 -5.17
N HIS A 892 -33.91 40.66 -6.21
CA HIS A 892 -32.52 40.27 -6.46
C HIS A 892 -31.62 41.36 -5.87
N ASP A 893 -30.89 41.06 -4.78
CA ASP A 893 -29.83 41.93 -4.26
C ASP A 893 -28.59 41.78 -5.15
N SER A 894 -28.40 42.73 -6.07
CA SER A 894 -27.66 42.54 -7.31
C SER A 894 -26.18 42.98 -7.29
N SER A 895 -25.38 42.61 -6.29
CA SER A 895 -23.92 42.83 -6.39
C SER A 895 -23.01 41.82 -5.66
N ALA A 896 -23.46 41.19 -4.58
CA ALA A 896 -22.63 40.23 -3.81
C ALA A 896 -22.63 38.75 -4.28
N PRO A 897 -23.65 38.19 -4.97
CA PRO A 897 -23.63 36.77 -5.38
C PRO A 897 -22.74 36.53 -6.60
N VAL A 898 -22.69 37.47 -7.56
CA VAL A 898 -21.93 37.33 -8.82
C VAL A 898 -20.42 37.26 -8.57
N GLN A 899 -19.88 38.09 -7.67
CA GLN A 899 -18.45 38.07 -7.32
C GLN A 899 -18.02 36.75 -6.66
N ARG A 900 -18.90 36.14 -5.86
CA ARG A 900 -18.62 34.85 -5.19
C ARG A 900 -18.64 33.67 -6.16
N GLU A 901 -19.55 33.69 -7.12
CA GLU A 901 -19.61 32.66 -8.17
C GLU A 901 -18.37 32.69 -9.07
N GLU A 902 -17.88 33.89 -9.42
CA GLU A 902 -16.62 34.07 -10.16
C GLU A 902 -15.40 33.62 -9.35
N GLU A 903 -15.34 33.98 -8.07
CA GLU A 903 -14.25 33.55 -7.17
C GLU A 903 -14.24 32.03 -6.99
N TRP A 904 -15.40 31.40 -6.76
CA TRP A 904 -15.54 29.95 -6.69
C TRP A 904 -15.06 29.27 -7.96
N ALA A 905 -15.42 29.79 -9.13
CA ALA A 905 -15.03 29.19 -10.40
C ALA A 905 -13.50 29.07 -10.57
N HIS A 906 -12.74 30.01 -10.01
CA HIS A 906 -11.27 29.99 -10.05
C HIS A 906 -10.64 29.04 -9.01
N ILE A 907 -11.22 28.91 -7.82
CA ILE A 907 -10.63 28.13 -6.71
C ILE A 907 -11.17 26.70 -6.61
N ALA A 908 -12.32 26.39 -7.20
CA ALA A 908 -12.98 25.08 -7.09
C ALA A 908 -12.06 23.92 -7.50
N GLY A 909 -11.32 24.07 -8.60
CA GLY A 909 -10.34 23.07 -9.05
C GLY A 909 -9.09 23.05 -8.18
N GLU A 910 -8.32 24.15 -8.24
CA GLU A 910 -6.98 24.27 -7.66
C GLU A 910 -6.95 24.02 -6.15
N VAL A 911 -7.96 24.48 -5.42
CA VAL A 911 -7.97 24.49 -3.94
C VAL A 911 -8.81 23.35 -3.36
N TYR A 912 -9.97 23.03 -3.95
CA TYR A 912 -10.92 22.10 -3.36
C TYR A 912 -10.84 20.68 -3.95
N VAL A 913 -10.86 20.55 -5.29
CA VAL A 913 -11.00 19.23 -5.95
C VAL A 913 -9.66 18.53 -6.13
N PHE A 914 -8.67 19.17 -6.77
CA PHE A 914 -7.42 18.50 -7.14
C PHE A 914 -6.55 18.09 -5.95
N PRO A 915 -6.38 18.90 -4.89
CA PRO A 915 -5.58 18.50 -3.74
C PRO A 915 -6.08 17.22 -3.07
N LEU A 916 -7.39 17.13 -2.81
CA LEU A 916 -8.01 15.93 -2.24
C LEU A 916 -7.90 14.73 -3.17
N LEU A 917 -8.22 14.91 -4.46
CA LEU A 917 -8.16 13.85 -5.46
C LEU A 917 -6.73 13.29 -5.63
N HIS A 918 -5.74 14.16 -5.78
CA HIS A 918 -4.35 13.74 -5.95
C HIS A 918 -3.77 13.15 -4.68
N ARG A 919 -4.12 13.66 -3.49
CA ARG A 919 -3.72 13.04 -2.22
C ARG A 919 -4.28 11.63 -2.07
N TRP A 920 -5.55 11.42 -2.46
CA TRP A 920 -6.14 10.09 -2.48
C TRP A 920 -5.44 9.14 -3.43
N LEU A 921 -5.21 9.58 -4.67
CA LEU A 921 -4.49 8.77 -5.66
C LEU A 921 -3.06 8.46 -5.21
N ALA A 922 -2.35 9.43 -4.64
CA ALA A 922 -1.02 9.23 -4.07
C ALA A 922 -1.04 8.24 -2.90
N TYR A 923 -2.02 8.35 -2.00
CA TYR A 923 -2.23 7.41 -0.90
C TYR A 923 -2.42 5.99 -1.42
N HIS A 924 -3.23 5.79 -2.47
CA HIS A 924 -3.45 4.47 -3.07
C HIS A 924 -2.24 3.95 -3.85
N ALA A 925 -1.50 4.81 -4.54
CA ALA A 925 -0.29 4.42 -5.29
C ALA A 925 0.87 4.01 -4.38
N HIS A 926 1.00 4.67 -3.21
CA HIS A 926 2.05 4.36 -2.22
C HIS A 926 1.55 3.41 -1.12
N ARG A 927 0.30 2.94 -1.22
CA ARG A 927 -0.22 1.93 -0.29
C ARG A 927 0.59 0.65 -0.51
N PRO A 928 1.26 0.10 0.52
CA PRO A 928 1.87 -1.21 0.39
C PRO A 928 0.76 -2.21 0.12
N THR A 929 0.68 -2.68 -1.12
CA THR A 929 -0.41 -3.55 -1.59
C THR A 929 -0.42 -4.89 -0.87
N HIS A 930 0.67 -5.27 -0.20
CA HIS A 930 0.79 -6.50 0.58
C HIS A 930 1.44 -6.25 1.95
N GLY A 931 0.67 -5.65 2.86
CA GLY A 931 0.95 -5.71 4.29
C GLY A 931 -0.36 -5.95 5.03
N ALA A 932 -0.63 -7.19 5.45
CA ALA A 932 -1.83 -7.58 6.19
C ALA A 932 -1.92 -7.00 7.62
N GLY A 933 -1.38 -5.79 7.87
CA GLY A 933 -1.26 -5.23 9.20
C GLY A 933 -1.08 -3.71 9.31
N THR A 934 -1.06 -2.94 8.22
CA THR A 934 -1.33 -1.50 8.35
C THR A 934 -2.82 -1.31 8.16
N ALA A 935 -3.54 -0.97 9.24
CA ALA A 935 -4.92 -0.54 9.15
C ALA A 935 -5.00 0.48 8.01
N SER A 936 -5.84 0.22 7.00
CA SER A 936 -6.10 1.22 5.97
C SER A 936 -6.47 2.50 6.71
N LEU A 937 -5.77 3.59 6.40
CA LEU A 937 -5.98 4.90 7.05
C LEU A 937 -7.46 5.30 7.02
N PHE A 938 -8.17 4.83 6.00
CA PHE A 938 -9.59 5.03 5.81
C PHE A 938 -10.36 3.72 5.94
N SER A 939 -11.22 3.64 6.95
CA SER A 939 -12.27 2.64 7.04
C SER A 939 -13.24 2.72 5.85
N PRO A 940 -14.03 1.67 5.53
CA PRO A 940 -15.03 1.73 4.46
C PRO A 940 -16.04 2.88 4.63
N ALA A 941 -16.36 3.25 5.87
CA ALA A 941 -17.22 4.40 6.18
C ALA A 941 -16.54 5.73 5.80
N SER A 942 -15.26 5.90 6.14
CA SER A 942 -14.47 7.07 5.77
C SER A 942 -14.24 7.16 4.26
N GLN A 943 -14.03 6.03 3.58
CA GLN A 943 -13.99 5.98 2.11
C GLN A 943 -15.31 6.46 1.49
N THR A 944 -16.45 6.02 2.05
CA THR A 944 -17.78 6.46 1.60
C THR A 944 -17.93 7.97 1.74
N LEU A 945 -17.60 8.52 2.92
CA LEU A 945 -17.66 9.97 3.18
C LEU A 945 -16.74 10.77 2.26
N PHE A 946 -15.57 10.24 1.92
CA PHE A 946 -14.64 10.87 0.98
C PHE A 946 -15.22 10.94 -0.44
N LEU A 947 -15.81 9.85 -0.93
CA LEU A 947 -16.47 9.83 -2.25
C LEU A 947 -17.70 10.74 -2.29
N ASP A 948 -18.46 10.80 -1.21
CA ASP A 948 -19.59 11.73 -1.06
C ASP A 948 -19.11 13.19 -1.06
N THR A 949 -17.99 13.47 -0.39
CA THR A 949 -17.33 14.78 -0.40
C THR A 949 -16.94 15.18 -1.82
N LEU A 950 -16.27 14.31 -2.57
CA LEU A 950 -15.94 14.56 -3.98
C LEU A 950 -17.19 14.75 -4.84
N SER A 951 -18.26 13.98 -4.59
CA SER A 951 -19.52 14.10 -5.33
C SER A 951 -20.16 15.47 -5.14
N VAL A 952 -20.16 15.99 -3.91
CA VAL A 952 -20.67 17.34 -3.63
C VAL A 952 -19.79 18.41 -4.26
N LEU A 953 -18.47 18.34 -4.08
CA LEU A 953 -17.54 19.32 -4.66
C LEU A 953 -17.66 19.38 -6.18
N LEU A 954 -17.76 18.23 -6.86
CA LEU A 954 -17.94 18.16 -8.31
C LEU A 954 -19.32 18.63 -8.78
N ALA A 955 -20.36 18.48 -7.96
CA ALA A 955 -21.69 19.00 -8.27
C ALA A 955 -21.70 20.54 -8.24
N LEU A 956 -20.90 21.14 -7.36
CA LEU A 956 -20.71 22.59 -7.29
C LEU A 956 -19.67 23.10 -8.31
N ALA A 957 -18.77 22.26 -8.79
CA ALA A 957 -17.65 22.67 -9.64
C ALA A 957 -18.09 23.11 -11.06
N PRO A 958 -17.38 24.10 -11.65
CA PRO A 958 -17.51 24.44 -13.06
C PRO A 958 -17.23 23.25 -13.99
N THR A 959 -17.79 23.28 -15.20
CA THR A 959 -17.62 22.20 -16.19
C THR A 959 -16.16 21.90 -16.53
N HIS A 960 -15.33 22.94 -16.69
CA HIS A 960 -13.91 22.77 -17.03
C HIS A 960 -13.12 22.03 -15.95
N VAL A 961 -13.44 22.24 -14.65
CA VAL A 961 -12.82 21.51 -13.54
C VAL A 961 -13.18 20.03 -13.63
N VAL A 962 -14.44 19.71 -13.91
CA VAL A 962 -14.90 18.33 -14.07
C VAL A 962 -14.18 17.64 -15.22
N HIS A 963 -13.97 18.33 -16.36
CA HIS A 963 -13.21 17.79 -17.50
C HIS A 963 -11.79 17.40 -17.10
N SER A 964 -11.06 18.34 -16.48
CA SER A 964 -9.69 18.10 -16.05
C SER A 964 -9.60 17.01 -14.98
N ALA A 965 -10.60 16.87 -14.10
CA ALA A 965 -10.62 15.85 -13.05
C ALA A 965 -11.06 14.46 -13.55
N THR A 966 -11.80 14.38 -14.66
CA THR A 966 -12.45 13.13 -15.12
C THR A 966 -11.49 11.94 -15.26
N PRO A 967 -10.30 12.05 -15.90
CA PRO A 967 -9.39 10.90 -16.02
C PRO A 967 -8.94 10.36 -14.64
N SER A 968 -8.59 11.27 -13.74
CA SER A 968 -8.17 10.95 -12.36
C SER A 968 -9.32 10.38 -11.52
N LEU A 969 -10.55 10.85 -11.72
CA LEU A 969 -11.75 10.31 -11.07
C LEU A 969 -12.10 8.92 -11.56
N LEU A 970 -12.01 8.64 -12.86
CA LEU A 970 -12.21 7.29 -13.41
C LEU A 970 -11.14 6.32 -12.89
N HIS A 971 -9.89 6.78 -12.74
CA HIS A 971 -8.85 6.00 -12.09
C HIS A 971 -9.21 5.68 -10.62
N LEU A 972 -9.58 6.68 -9.83
CA LEU A 972 -9.99 6.52 -8.44
C LEU A 972 -11.18 5.56 -8.28
N LEU A 973 -12.19 5.69 -9.14
CA LEU A 973 -13.36 4.81 -9.12
C LEU A 973 -12.96 3.37 -9.45
N SER A 974 -12.11 3.17 -10.48
CA SER A 974 -11.67 1.83 -10.89
C SER A 974 -10.85 1.10 -9.81
N THR A 975 -10.09 1.82 -8.98
CA THR A 975 -9.35 1.21 -7.85
C THR A 975 -10.25 0.94 -6.64
N SER A 976 -11.40 1.61 -6.55
CA SER A 976 -12.38 1.41 -5.47
C SER A 976 -13.32 0.22 -5.72
N THR A 977 -13.45 -0.23 -6.98
CA THR A 977 -14.34 -1.34 -7.38
C THR A 977 -13.67 -2.72 -7.44
N THR A 978 -12.34 -2.80 -7.41
CA THR A 978 -11.58 -4.07 -7.45
C THR A 978 -11.48 -4.78 -6.10
N ALA A 979 -11.96 -4.17 -5.01
CA ALA A 979 -12.01 -4.78 -3.69
C ALA A 979 -13.26 -5.68 -3.55
N SER A 980 -13.05 -7.00 -3.54
CA SER A 980 -14.07 -8.09 -3.48
C SER A 980 -15.02 -8.09 -2.26
N ALA A 981 -15.09 -7.01 -1.48
CA ALA A 981 -15.95 -6.86 -0.30
C ALA A 981 -16.36 -5.40 -0.04
N ALA A 982 -16.77 -4.65 -1.08
CA ALA A 982 -17.24 -3.27 -0.91
C ALA A 982 -18.57 -3.24 -0.13
N SER A 983 -18.63 -2.39 0.90
CA SER A 983 -19.88 -2.12 1.63
C SER A 983 -20.97 -1.58 0.70
N GLN A 984 -22.24 -1.86 0.99
CA GLN A 984 -23.39 -1.30 0.26
C GLN A 984 -23.37 0.24 0.21
N ALA A 985 -22.92 0.89 1.30
CA ALA A 985 -22.78 2.34 1.37
C ALA A 985 -21.70 2.88 0.43
N LEU A 986 -20.54 2.21 0.40
CA LEU A 986 -19.44 2.54 -0.50
C LEU A 986 -19.87 2.36 -1.96
N THR A 987 -20.61 1.30 -2.27
CA THR A 987 -21.17 1.06 -3.60
C THR A 987 -22.12 2.18 -4.02
N CYS A 988 -23.00 2.66 -3.13
CA CYS A 988 -23.84 3.83 -3.41
C CYS A 988 -23.03 5.10 -3.72
N ALA A 989 -22.00 5.41 -2.93
CA ALA A 989 -21.19 6.60 -3.13
C ALA A 989 -20.38 6.52 -4.45
N THR A 990 -19.78 5.36 -4.74
CA THR A 990 -19.09 5.07 -6.01
C THR A 990 -20.01 5.26 -7.22
N LEU A 991 -21.22 4.69 -7.19
CA LEU A 991 -22.17 4.84 -8.30
C LEU A 991 -22.71 6.27 -8.43
N THR A 992 -22.85 7.00 -7.33
CA THR A 992 -23.27 8.42 -7.35
C THR A 992 -22.21 9.28 -8.04
N LEU A 993 -20.95 9.11 -7.64
CA LEU A 993 -19.82 9.84 -8.22
C LEU A 993 -19.64 9.49 -9.69
N LEU A 994 -19.72 8.20 -10.05
CA LEU A 994 -19.64 7.76 -11.44
C LEU A 994 -20.77 8.35 -12.29
N ALA A 995 -22.01 8.29 -11.82
CA ALA A 995 -23.14 8.88 -12.54
C ALA A 995 -22.96 10.38 -12.74
N LEU A 996 -22.48 11.11 -11.72
CA LEU A 996 -22.23 12.54 -11.81
C LEU A 996 -21.14 12.87 -12.84
N VAL A 997 -20.01 12.14 -12.81
CA VAL A 997 -18.91 12.32 -13.78
C VAL A 997 -19.41 12.09 -15.20
N LEU A 998 -20.16 11.01 -15.43
CA LEU A 998 -20.71 10.71 -16.76
C LEU A 998 -21.72 11.76 -17.22
N ASP A 999 -22.67 12.14 -16.37
CA ASP A 999 -23.70 13.14 -16.69
C ASP A 999 -23.09 14.48 -17.08
N ARG A 1000 -22.11 14.96 -16.30
CA ARG A 1000 -21.44 16.24 -16.53
C ARG A 1000 -20.55 16.20 -17.78
N SER A 1001 -19.77 15.13 -17.97
CA SER A 1001 -18.89 14.98 -19.14
C SER A 1001 -19.67 14.79 -20.44
N LEU A 1002 -20.77 14.04 -20.43
CA LEU A 1002 -21.67 13.90 -21.58
C LEU A 1002 -22.37 15.21 -21.98
N ALA A 1003 -22.67 16.08 -21.01
CA ALA A 1003 -23.33 17.36 -21.29
C ALA A 1003 -22.43 18.39 -21.99
N SER A 1004 -21.11 18.17 -22.02
CA SER A 1004 -20.15 19.21 -22.38
C SER A 1004 -19.05 18.74 -23.33
N GLN A 1005 -18.38 17.61 -23.06
CA GLN A 1005 -17.32 17.08 -23.92
C GLN A 1005 -17.27 15.54 -23.89
N PRO A 1006 -18.11 14.84 -24.68
CA PRO A 1006 -18.19 13.38 -24.63
C PRO A 1006 -16.91 12.67 -25.11
N ALA A 1007 -16.12 13.30 -25.99
CA ALA A 1007 -14.87 12.74 -26.52
C ALA A 1007 -13.87 12.34 -25.42
N LEU A 1008 -13.85 13.06 -24.29
CA LEU A 1008 -12.93 12.77 -23.18
C LEU A 1008 -13.15 11.38 -22.56
N LEU A 1009 -14.37 10.85 -22.63
CA LEU A 1009 -14.71 9.50 -22.15
C LEU A 1009 -14.31 8.40 -23.13
N LEU A 1010 -13.99 8.76 -24.38
CA LEU A 1010 -13.74 7.84 -25.49
C LEU A 1010 -12.25 7.60 -25.79
N HIS A 1011 -11.35 8.36 -25.16
CA HIS A 1011 -9.91 8.28 -25.44
C HIS A 1011 -9.14 7.38 -24.43
N GLY A 1012 -8.19 6.60 -24.96
CA GLY A 1012 -7.10 5.94 -24.22
C GLY A 1012 -7.52 5.19 -22.97
N ASP A 1013 -6.89 5.53 -21.84
CA ASP A 1013 -7.08 4.88 -20.54
C ASP A 1013 -8.47 5.12 -19.94
N SER A 1014 -9.10 6.27 -20.21
CA SER A 1014 -10.44 6.59 -19.71
C SER A 1014 -11.48 5.61 -20.25
N ALA A 1015 -11.40 5.27 -21.53
CA ALA A 1015 -12.29 4.31 -22.16
C ALA A 1015 -12.12 2.89 -21.60
N ALA A 1016 -10.88 2.47 -21.33
CA ALA A 1016 -10.59 1.17 -20.72
C ALA A 1016 -11.16 1.06 -19.29
N ARG A 1017 -10.95 2.10 -18.47
CA ARG A 1017 -11.46 2.17 -17.09
C ARG A 1017 -12.99 2.24 -17.04
N LEU A 1018 -13.60 3.01 -17.95
CA LEU A 1018 -15.06 3.08 -18.07
C LEU A 1018 -15.67 1.72 -18.42
N ARG A 1019 -14.98 0.92 -19.25
CA ARG A 1019 -15.42 -0.43 -19.62
C ARG A 1019 -15.48 -1.34 -18.38
N ALA A 1020 -14.42 -1.36 -17.56
CA ALA A 1020 -14.38 -2.13 -16.32
C ALA A 1020 -15.44 -1.65 -15.30
N LEU A 1021 -15.65 -0.33 -15.19
CA LEU A 1021 -16.70 0.23 -14.32
C LEU A 1021 -18.12 -0.09 -14.81
N CYS A 1022 -18.31 -0.24 -16.12
CA CYS A 1022 -19.57 -0.67 -16.71
C CYS A 1022 -19.88 -2.14 -16.33
N GLU A 1023 -18.91 -3.05 -16.50
CA GLU A 1023 -19.04 -4.46 -16.10
C GLU A 1023 -19.41 -4.57 -14.61
N PHE A 1024 -18.67 -3.86 -13.74
CA PHE A 1024 -19.00 -3.75 -12.32
C PHE A 1024 -20.43 -3.26 -12.06
N THR A 1025 -20.88 -2.23 -12.78
CA THR A 1025 -22.23 -1.67 -12.61
C THR A 1025 -23.30 -2.66 -13.05
N GLN A 1026 -23.07 -3.43 -14.11
CA GLN A 1026 -23.99 -4.47 -14.59
C GLN A 1026 -24.14 -5.59 -13.56
N ASP A 1027 -23.03 -6.06 -12.98
CA ASP A 1027 -23.03 -7.08 -11.95
C ASP A 1027 -23.79 -6.62 -10.69
N VAL A 1028 -23.51 -5.40 -10.24
CA VAL A 1028 -24.22 -4.78 -9.09
C VAL A 1028 -25.71 -4.61 -9.36
N PHE A 1029 -26.08 -4.19 -10.57
CA PHE A 1029 -27.48 -4.03 -10.96
C PHE A 1029 -28.23 -5.38 -10.98
N ALA A 1030 -27.59 -6.43 -11.52
CA ALA A 1030 -28.16 -7.77 -11.55
C ALA A 1030 -28.33 -8.37 -10.15
N LEU A 1031 -27.33 -8.17 -9.27
CA LEU A 1031 -27.35 -8.68 -7.89
C LEU A 1031 -28.50 -8.08 -7.06
N HIS A 1032 -28.76 -6.78 -7.24
CA HIS A 1032 -29.78 -6.05 -6.46
C HIS A 1032 -31.15 -5.96 -7.15
N GLN A 1033 -31.37 -6.72 -8.23
CA GLN A 1033 -32.63 -6.66 -8.98
C GLN A 1033 -33.85 -7.20 -8.20
N ALA A 1034 -33.61 -8.07 -7.21
CA ALA A 1034 -34.64 -8.70 -6.38
C ALA A 1034 -34.89 -7.99 -5.03
N ASP A 1035 -34.17 -6.92 -4.72
CA ASP A 1035 -34.28 -6.23 -3.43
C ASP A 1035 -35.54 -5.34 -3.37
N ALA A 1036 -36.43 -5.64 -2.42
CA ALA A 1036 -37.73 -4.98 -2.30
C ALA A 1036 -37.77 -3.79 -1.32
N ALA A 1037 -36.68 -3.50 -0.59
CA ALA A 1037 -36.61 -2.38 0.36
C ALA A 1037 -35.17 -1.98 0.73
N GLY A 1038 -34.99 -0.76 1.26
CA GLY A 1038 -33.75 -0.33 1.91
C GLY A 1038 -32.64 0.13 0.95
N MET A 1039 -31.38 -0.21 1.28
CA MET A 1039 -30.20 0.24 0.54
C MET A 1039 -30.10 -0.42 -0.85
N GLY A 1040 -30.65 -1.62 -1.03
CA GLY A 1040 -30.68 -2.32 -2.32
C GLY A 1040 -31.37 -1.52 -3.43
N ILE A 1041 -32.53 -0.93 -3.15
CA ILE A 1041 -33.25 -0.04 -4.09
C ILE A 1041 -32.40 1.19 -4.43
N LYS A 1042 -31.72 1.77 -3.43
CA LYS A 1042 -30.86 2.94 -3.62
C LYS A 1042 -29.65 2.63 -4.51
N ILE A 1043 -29.08 1.44 -4.39
CA ILE A 1043 -28.00 0.93 -5.24
C ILE A 1043 -28.53 0.69 -6.65
N GLN A 1044 -29.65 -0.02 -6.77
CA GLN A 1044 -30.28 -0.34 -8.05
C GLN A 1044 -30.63 0.91 -8.86
N ALA A 1045 -31.21 1.95 -8.23
CA ALA A 1045 -31.55 3.20 -8.90
C ALA A 1045 -30.30 3.96 -9.41
N ARG A 1046 -29.20 3.94 -8.65
CA ARG A 1046 -27.93 4.56 -9.06
C ARG A 1046 -27.24 3.77 -10.18
N ALA A 1047 -27.24 2.44 -10.07
CA ALA A 1047 -26.69 1.57 -11.11
C ALA A 1047 -27.48 1.72 -12.42
N ALA A 1048 -28.82 1.77 -12.36
CA ALA A 1048 -29.65 2.06 -13.52
C ALA A 1048 -29.32 3.42 -14.16
N ALA A 1049 -29.13 4.47 -13.35
CA ALA A 1049 -28.74 5.78 -13.86
C ALA A 1049 -27.37 5.75 -14.56
N VAL A 1050 -26.38 5.06 -14.00
CA VAL A 1050 -25.07 4.85 -14.65
C VAL A 1050 -25.22 4.12 -15.98
N LEU A 1051 -25.98 3.02 -16.03
CA LEU A 1051 -26.19 2.25 -17.26
C LEU A 1051 -26.85 3.08 -18.37
N LEU A 1052 -27.85 3.90 -18.03
CA LEU A 1052 -28.47 4.84 -18.97
C LEU A 1052 -27.46 5.88 -19.50
N LEU A 1053 -26.54 6.35 -18.66
CA LEU A 1053 -25.50 7.30 -19.07
C LEU A 1053 -24.43 6.61 -19.92
N VAL A 1054 -24.02 5.38 -19.61
CA VAL A 1054 -23.07 4.60 -20.42
C VAL A 1054 -23.62 4.33 -21.83
N ASP A 1055 -24.89 4.00 -21.95
CA ASP A 1055 -25.57 3.84 -23.24
C ASP A 1055 -25.53 5.15 -24.07
N ARG A 1056 -25.58 6.33 -23.42
CA ARG A 1056 -25.33 7.61 -24.11
C ARG A 1056 -23.88 7.81 -24.54
N VAL A 1057 -22.91 7.35 -23.75
CA VAL A 1057 -21.49 7.36 -24.14
C VAL A 1057 -21.27 6.51 -25.39
N GLN A 1058 -21.93 5.34 -25.47
CA GLN A 1058 -21.86 4.47 -26.64
C GLN A 1058 -22.45 5.15 -27.89
N ARG A 1059 -23.64 5.77 -27.79
CA ARG A 1059 -24.20 6.56 -28.90
C ARG A 1059 -23.27 7.70 -29.34
N ALA A 1060 -22.72 8.45 -28.39
CA ALA A 1060 -21.77 9.51 -28.69
C ALA A 1060 -20.49 8.98 -29.38
N SER A 1061 -20.04 7.76 -29.02
CA SER A 1061 -18.96 7.07 -29.71
C SER A 1061 -19.32 6.70 -31.14
N GLU A 1062 -20.52 6.18 -31.37
CA GLU A 1062 -21.00 5.84 -32.71
C GLU A 1062 -21.13 7.07 -33.60
N ASP A 1063 -21.64 8.17 -33.06
CA ASP A 1063 -21.78 9.44 -33.78
C ASP A 1063 -20.41 10.07 -34.10
N GLU A 1064 -19.44 9.99 -33.19
CA GLU A 1064 -18.07 10.46 -33.46
C GLU A 1064 -17.37 9.57 -34.50
N VAL A 1065 -17.57 8.25 -34.47
CA VAL A 1065 -17.08 7.35 -35.51
C VAL A 1065 -17.73 7.65 -36.86
N ARG A 1066 -19.04 7.89 -36.91
CA ARG A 1066 -19.75 8.32 -38.14
C ARG A 1066 -19.14 9.61 -38.68
N ARG A 1067 -18.89 10.59 -37.80
CA ARG A 1067 -18.26 11.87 -38.16
C ARG A 1067 -16.86 11.68 -38.73
N LEU A 1068 -16.02 10.85 -38.10
CA LEU A 1068 -14.65 10.56 -38.54
C LEU A 1068 -14.60 9.79 -39.87
N VAL A 1069 -15.61 8.95 -40.13
CA VAL A 1069 -15.75 8.20 -41.39
C VAL A 1069 -16.41 9.05 -42.49
N GLY A 1070 -16.72 10.33 -42.23
CA GLY A 1070 -17.28 11.26 -43.21
C GLY A 1070 -18.80 11.12 -43.41
N PHE A 1071 -19.48 10.34 -42.59
CA PHE A 1071 -20.94 10.34 -42.50
C PHE A 1071 -21.37 11.51 -41.61
N VAL A 1072 -21.78 12.61 -42.24
CA VAL A 1072 -22.55 13.67 -41.56
C VAL A 1072 -24.03 13.37 -41.78
N PRO A 1073 -24.90 13.50 -40.76
CA PRO A 1073 -26.35 13.38 -40.96
C PRO A 1073 -26.91 14.44 -41.93
#